data_AF-A0A1D6P574-F1
#
_entry.id   AF-A0A1D6P574-F1
#
_cell.length_a   1.000
_cell.length_b   1.000
_cell.length_c   1.000
_cell.angle_alpha   90.00
_cell.angle_beta   90.00
_cell.angle_gamma   90.00
#
_symmetry.space_group_name_H-M   'P 1'
#
loop_
_entity.id
_entity.type
_entity.pdbx_description
1 polymer ?
#
loop_
_entity_poly.entity_id
_entity_poly.type
_entity_poly.pdbx_seq_one_letter_code
_entity_poly.pdbx_strand_id
1 'polypeptide(L)'
;MPLLLYPFSACVPPPRALLRRLSPPPPMAVVAPLPSAVRIIPSVGTLDLPALPPPPTDDFHWLDLFAFLNSPADTYHQIPAQGEEELEAGLELELELELEKHAEVERQRGRARRAQLRRLRQRQVKAETEAWARAAEEYREIEREMLDRRLAPALPYVKALFVGWFEPLRDAIARDQDVQRRKRVKHVYAKYLLLLPADKVAVIVMHKMMGLLMSSKDGTGSVRVVQAAHCIGEAVEREFKVQSFFQKSRKKKIQGENDPALEKEQAKCRKRVKSLVKRRKMSEAQRLVQQELELEEWGTEAQVKLGSRLIELLLDSAFVQPPADQTPDSSPDIRPAFKHVLRQPIIENGRLKKKHWVIECDHLVHEGFESTARHVDIPYLPMLVPPKKWKGYDKGGHLFLPSYIMRTHGVKDQKDAINSVPRKQLRKVFEALDILGSTKWRVNRRVHDVVETIWSQGGGIAGLVDKANIPLPERPESEDPDEMQKWKWSLKKAKKTNRELHAERCDTELKLSVARKMREEDGFYYPHNLDFRGRAYPMHPHLSHLGSDLCRGVLEYAEGRPLGKSGLCWLKIHLANKYGGGIEKLSHEGKLAFVENQLFDIFDSAANPVDGNCWWTNAEDPFQCLAACMDLSDALRSPSPYHAVSHLPIHQDGSCNGLQHYAALGRDYMGAVAVNLVPGEKPADIYSEIASRVLNVVCEDSMKDPATNPTASLARVLVDQLTGG
;
A
#
# COMPACT_ATOMS: atom_id res chain seq x y z
N MET A 1 39.03 -19.56 12.67
CA MET A 1 39.07 -20.70 13.62
C MET A 1 40.52 -21.12 13.71
N PRO A 2 41.08 -21.26 14.93
CA PRO A 2 40.58 -22.19 15.94
C PRO A 2 39.95 -21.48 17.15
N LEU A 3 38.79 -21.99 17.58
CA LEU A 3 38.15 -21.67 18.86
C LEU A 3 38.66 -22.67 19.89
N LEU A 4 39.28 -22.17 20.95
CA LEU A 4 39.48 -22.91 22.18
C LEU A 4 38.19 -22.82 23.01
N LEU A 5 37.52 -23.97 23.13
CA LEU A 5 36.44 -24.23 24.08
C LEU A 5 37.04 -24.39 25.48
N TYR A 6 36.53 -23.64 26.46
CA TYR A 6 36.57 -24.04 27.87
C TYR A 6 35.12 -24.10 28.41
N PRO A 7 34.84 -25.02 29.36
CA PRO A 7 33.49 -25.41 29.74
C PRO A 7 32.90 -24.43 30.76
N PHE A 8 31.67 -24.00 30.53
CA PHE A 8 30.93 -23.21 31.51
C PHE A 8 30.55 -24.06 32.71
N SER A 9 31.19 -23.73 33.83
CA SER A 9 30.79 -24.08 35.19
C SER A 9 29.39 -23.56 35.49
N ALA A 10 28.65 -24.33 36.29
CA ALA A 10 27.29 -24.02 36.72
C ALA A 10 27.25 -22.71 37.52
N CYS A 11 26.60 -21.68 36.98
CA CYS A 11 26.32 -20.44 37.71
C CYS A 11 24.88 -20.42 38.25
N VAL A 12 24.83 -20.37 39.57
CA VAL A 12 23.70 -20.05 40.46
C VAL A 12 22.94 -18.81 39.96
N PRO A 13 21.59 -18.77 40.05
CA PRO A 13 20.81 -17.59 39.63
C PRO A 13 21.15 -16.37 40.49
N PRO A 14 21.19 -15.15 39.91
CA PRO A 14 21.46 -13.94 40.68
C PRO A 14 20.31 -13.65 41.65
N PRO A 15 20.58 -13.03 42.81
CA PRO A 15 19.53 -12.66 43.76
C PRO A 15 18.61 -11.60 43.13
N ARG A 16 17.31 -11.76 43.37
CA ARG A 16 16.27 -10.77 43.01
C ARG A 16 16.68 -9.38 43.50
N ALA A 17 16.82 -8.42 42.58
CA ALA A 17 16.96 -7.02 42.93
C ALA A 17 15.70 -6.56 43.69
N LEU A 18 15.88 -6.26 44.98
CA LEU A 18 14.92 -5.50 45.78
C LEU A 18 14.80 -4.10 45.15
N LEU A 19 13.59 -3.74 44.70
CA LEU A 19 13.22 -2.39 44.31
C LEU A 19 13.44 -1.44 45.49
N ARG A 20 14.60 -0.77 45.53
CA ARG A 20 14.83 0.41 46.38
C ARG A 20 13.97 1.54 45.81
N ARG A 21 13.05 2.06 46.64
CA ARG A 21 12.37 3.33 46.38
C ARG A 21 13.44 4.40 46.16
N LEU A 22 13.40 5.05 45.01
CA LEU A 22 14.20 6.25 44.74
C LEU A 22 13.71 7.37 45.66
N SER A 23 14.61 7.96 46.42
CA SER A 23 14.36 9.17 47.22
C SER A 23 13.99 10.34 46.31
N PRO A 24 13.12 11.28 46.74
CA PRO A 24 12.76 12.45 45.96
C PRO A 24 13.98 13.39 45.77
N PRO A 25 14.01 14.19 44.69
CA PRO A 25 15.11 15.11 44.42
C PRO A 25 15.20 16.21 45.49
N PRO A 26 16.40 16.79 45.73
CA PRO A 26 16.56 17.88 46.68
C PRO A 26 15.80 19.14 46.23
N PRO A 27 15.31 19.97 47.16
CA PRO A 27 14.62 21.21 46.82
C PRO A 27 15.59 22.18 46.14
N MET A 28 15.13 22.81 45.05
CA MET A 28 15.91 23.86 44.39
C MET A 28 16.18 25.01 45.35
N ALA A 29 17.42 25.52 45.31
CA ALA A 29 17.82 26.72 46.02
C ALA A 29 16.96 27.92 45.59
N VAL A 30 16.40 28.60 46.59
CA VAL A 30 15.65 29.84 46.45
C VAL A 30 16.62 30.95 46.02
N VAL A 31 16.48 31.43 44.80
CA VAL A 31 17.12 32.69 44.37
C VAL A 31 16.30 33.84 44.94
N ALA A 32 16.97 34.74 45.65
CA ALA A 32 16.40 35.87 46.36
C ALA A 32 15.69 36.87 45.42
N PRO A 33 14.62 37.57 45.88
CA PRO A 33 13.92 38.56 45.08
C PRO A 33 14.67 39.90 45.10
N LEU A 34 14.92 40.47 43.92
CA LEU A 34 15.31 41.88 43.78
C LEU A 34 14.06 42.79 43.86
N PRO A 35 14.19 44.01 44.44
CA PRO A 35 13.09 44.77 44.96
C PRO A 35 12.29 45.51 43.88
N SER A 36 10.99 45.62 44.15
CA SER A 36 10.02 46.44 43.45
C SER A 36 10.28 47.94 43.63
N ALA A 37 10.22 48.68 42.52
CA ALA A 37 9.31 49.82 42.28
C ALA A 37 10.00 50.91 41.44
N VAL A 38 9.54 51.15 40.20
CA VAL A 38 9.31 52.52 39.67
C VAL A 38 8.25 52.47 38.55
N ARG A 39 7.11 53.11 38.86
CA ARG A 39 6.13 53.90 38.06
C ARG A 39 5.78 53.50 36.62
N ILE A 40 4.49 53.24 36.45
CA ILE A 40 3.74 53.29 35.19
C ILE A 40 3.47 54.75 34.81
N ILE A 41 3.85 55.16 33.60
CA ILE A 41 3.25 56.26 32.81
C ILE A 41 3.17 55.77 31.35
N PRO A 42 2.07 56.03 30.62
CA PRO A 42 1.87 55.50 29.27
C PRO A 42 2.32 56.47 28.16
N SER A 43 2.51 55.87 26.97
CA SER A 43 2.41 56.44 25.62
C SER A 43 3.68 56.81 24.83
N VAL A 44 3.56 56.48 23.53
CA VAL A 44 4.26 56.96 22.32
C VAL A 44 5.57 56.27 21.91
N GLY A 45 5.59 55.76 20.68
CA GLY A 45 6.79 55.74 19.83
C GLY A 45 7.14 54.41 19.16
N THR A 46 6.43 54.04 18.09
CA THR A 46 6.86 53.01 17.12
C THR A 46 7.74 53.63 16.02
N LEU A 47 8.98 53.15 15.90
CA LEU A 47 9.95 53.22 14.78
C LEU A 47 10.84 51.97 14.96
N ASP A 48 11.31 51.18 14.00
CA ASP A 48 11.12 51.00 12.57
C ASP A 48 11.64 49.58 12.21
N LEU A 49 11.01 48.91 11.24
CA LEU A 49 11.56 47.75 10.51
C LEU A 49 11.53 48.09 9.02
N PRO A 50 12.56 47.72 8.22
CA PRO A 50 12.64 48.11 6.82
C PRO A 50 11.66 47.30 5.95
N ALA A 51 11.01 48.00 5.01
CA ALA A 51 10.08 47.46 4.03
C ALA A 51 10.78 47.01 2.74
N LEU A 52 10.19 46.00 2.08
CA LEU A 52 10.52 45.52 0.74
C LEU A 52 10.29 46.61 -0.34
N PRO A 53 11.02 46.57 -1.48
CA PRO A 53 10.85 47.55 -2.55
C PRO A 53 9.58 47.31 -3.39
N PRO A 54 8.95 48.38 -3.93
CA PRO A 54 7.81 48.28 -4.86
C PRO A 54 8.25 48.01 -6.32
N PRO A 55 7.33 47.58 -7.21
CA PRO A 55 7.61 47.42 -8.64
C PRO A 55 7.78 48.79 -9.33
N PRO A 56 8.44 48.85 -10.52
CA PRO A 56 8.70 50.12 -11.19
C PRO A 56 7.39 50.69 -11.77
N THR A 57 7.12 51.95 -11.44
CA THR A 57 6.10 52.79 -12.08
C THR A 57 6.78 53.64 -13.14
N ASP A 58 6.45 53.41 -14.40
CA ASP A 58 6.70 54.38 -15.47
C ASP A 58 5.83 55.63 -15.24
N ASP A 59 6.44 56.78 -15.49
CA ASP A 59 5.95 58.13 -15.19
C ASP A 59 4.58 58.44 -15.82
N PHE A 60 3.59 58.73 -14.97
CA PHE A 60 2.35 59.39 -15.39
C PHE A 60 2.30 60.78 -14.73
N HIS A 61 2.60 61.81 -15.52
CA HIS A 61 2.71 63.19 -15.06
C HIS A 61 1.31 63.82 -14.96
N TRP A 62 0.88 64.22 -13.77
CA TRP A 62 -0.44 64.81 -13.50
C TRP A 62 -0.75 66.13 -14.25
N LEU A 63 0.24 66.68 -14.97
CA LEU A 63 0.08 67.85 -15.84
C LEU A 63 -0.55 67.50 -17.20
N ASP A 64 -0.46 66.26 -17.67
CA ASP A 64 -1.04 65.84 -18.96
C ASP A 64 -2.55 65.59 -18.87
N LEU A 65 -3.05 65.15 -17.70
CA LEU A 65 -4.47 64.97 -17.46
C LEU A 65 -5.21 66.32 -17.39
N PHE A 66 -4.53 67.38 -16.92
CA PHE A 66 -5.09 68.73 -16.86
C PHE A 66 -5.09 69.44 -18.22
N ALA A 67 -4.14 69.09 -19.11
CA ALA A 67 -4.12 69.54 -20.49
C ALA A 67 -5.19 68.84 -21.36
N PHE A 68 -5.42 67.54 -21.12
CA PHE A 68 -6.46 66.77 -21.82
C PHE A 68 -7.88 67.23 -21.47
N LEU A 69 -8.14 67.55 -20.19
CA LEU A 69 -9.48 67.95 -19.73
C LEU A 69 -9.86 69.41 -20.07
N ASN A 70 -8.91 70.23 -20.56
CA ASN A 70 -9.14 71.65 -20.85
C ASN A 70 -8.86 72.06 -22.31
N SER A 71 -8.72 71.11 -23.24
CA SER A 71 -8.61 71.45 -24.66
C SER A 71 -10.00 71.78 -25.23
N PRO A 72 -10.22 72.92 -25.91
CA PRO A 72 -11.51 73.28 -26.46
C PRO A 72 -11.94 72.28 -27.53
N ALA A 73 -13.17 71.81 -27.41
CA ALA A 73 -13.87 71.12 -28.46
C ALA A 73 -14.06 72.08 -29.63
N ASP A 74 -13.36 71.84 -30.74
CA ASP A 74 -13.84 72.13 -32.09
C ASP A 74 -12.88 71.47 -33.10
N THR A 75 -13.47 71.00 -34.20
CA THR A 75 -12.85 70.36 -35.38
C THR A 75 -12.30 68.95 -35.26
N TYR A 76 -13.18 67.95 -35.37
CA TYR A 76 -12.96 66.82 -36.29
C TYR A 76 -14.26 66.42 -36.97
N HIS A 77 -14.13 66.21 -38.28
CA HIS A 77 -15.19 65.98 -39.24
C HIS A 77 -16.03 64.73 -38.93
N GLN A 78 -17.33 64.85 -39.21
CA GLN A 78 -18.29 63.77 -39.33
C GLN A 78 -17.75 62.63 -40.21
N ILE A 79 -17.36 61.53 -39.58
CA ILE A 79 -17.38 60.19 -40.18
C ILE A 79 -18.66 59.53 -39.61
N PRO A 80 -19.49 58.84 -40.41
CA PRO A 80 -20.82 58.47 -39.96
C PRO A 80 -20.74 57.43 -38.83
N ALA A 81 -21.20 57.82 -37.64
CA ALA A 81 -21.28 57.01 -36.42
C ALA A 81 -22.28 55.83 -36.51
N GLN A 82 -22.80 55.50 -37.69
CA GLN A 82 -23.75 54.40 -37.89
C GLN A 82 -23.07 53.05 -38.17
N GLY A 83 -21.75 53.02 -38.37
CA GLY A 83 -21.00 51.77 -38.64
C GLY A 83 -20.22 51.19 -37.46
N GLU A 84 -19.88 51.99 -36.44
CA GLU A 84 -19.08 51.53 -35.28
C GLU A 84 -19.94 50.92 -34.18
N GLU A 85 -21.12 51.50 -33.86
CA GLU A 85 -22.07 50.91 -32.90
C GLU A 85 -22.61 49.55 -33.37
N GLU A 86 -22.85 49.37 -34.68
CA GLU A 86 -23.27 48.08 -35.24
C GLU A 86 -22.13 47.03 -35.21
N LEU A 87 -20.87 47.46 -35.35
CA LEU A 87 -19.70 46.57 -35.27
C LEU A 87 -19.42 46.15 -33.82
N GLU A 88 -19.52 47.09 -32.88
CA GLU A 88 -19.29 46.87 -31.45
C GLU A 88 -20.41 46.03 -30.83
N ALA A 89 -21.68 46.29 -31.18
CA ALA A 89 -22.81 45.43 -30.82
C ALA A 89 -22.72 44.04 -31.48
N GLY A 90 -22.19 43.95 -32.71
CA GLY A 90 -21.90 42.68 -33.38
C GLY A 90 -20.84 41.85 -32.65
N LEU A 91 -19.76 42.49 -32.19
CA LEU A 91 -18.68 41.87 -31.42
C LEU A 91 -19.12 41.45 -30.01
N GLU A 92 -19.95 42.26 -29.33
CA GLU A 92 -20.54 41.88 -28.03
C GLU A 92 -21.47 40.67 -28.16
N LEU A 93 -22.34 40.66 -29.18
CA LEU A 93 -23.23 39.54 -29.46
C LEU A 93 -22.44 38.26 -29.82
N GLU A 94 -21.35 38.40 -30.57
CA GLU A 94 -20.45 37.30 -30.92
C GLU A 94 -19.72 36.75 -29.68
N LEU A 95 -19.26 37.62 -28.77
CA LEU A 95 -18.66 37.24 -27.49
C LEU A 95 -19.66 36.54 -26.57
N GLU A 96 -20.91 37.02 -26.48
CA GLU A 96 -21.97 36.36 -25.73
C GLU A 96 -22.31 34.97 -26.30
N LEU A 97 -22.37 34.86 -27.63
CA LEU A 97 -22.53 33.58 -28.33
C LEU A 97 -21.36 32.63 -28.06
N GLU A 98 -20.12 33.12 -28.02
CA GLU A 98 -18.94 32.31 -27.66
C GLU A 98 -18.97 31.87 -26.20
N LEU A 99 -19.35 32.75 -25.27
CA LEU A 99 -19.52 32.43 -23.85
C LEU A 99 -20.62 31.39 -23.63
N GLU A 100 -21.74 31.51 -24.36
CA GLU A 100 -22.84 30.54 -24.28
C GLU A 100 -22.43 29.19 -24.90
N LYS A 101 -21.72 29.19 -26.04
CA LYS A 101 -21.11 27.99 -26.63
C LYS A 101 -20.14 27.33 -25.62
N HIS A 102 -19.27 28.10 -24.98
CA HIS A 102 -18.34 27.60 -23.96
C HIS A 102 -19.08 27.03 -22.74
N ALA A 103 -20.14 27.70 -22.28
CA ALA A 103 -20.99 27.22 -21.20
C ALA A 103 -21.76 25.93 -21.57
N GLU A 104 -22.22 25.78 -22.80
CA GLU A 104 -22.86 24.55 -23.28
C GLU A 104 -21.82 23.42 -23.43
N VAL A 105 -20.61 23.69 -23.91
CA VAL A 105 -19.50 22.72 -23.93
C VAL A 105 -19.17 22.23 -22.50
N GLU A 106 -19.10 23.12 -21.52
CA GLU A 106 -18.89 22.75 -20.11
C GLU A 106 -20.08 21.95 -19.54
N ARG A 107 -21.32 22.30 -19.90
CA ARG A 107 -22.51 21.50 -19.55
C ARG A 107 -22.42 20.09 -20.15
N GLN A 108 -22.02 19.96 -21.41
CA GLN A 108 -21.85 18.68 -22.10
C GLN A 108 -20.72 17.85 -21.47
N ARG A 109 -19.56 18.44 -21.21
CA ARG A 109 -18.45 17.82 -20.45
C ARG A 109 -18.91 17.35 -19.08
N GLY A 110 -19.70 18.17 -18.37
CA GLY A 110 -20.31 17.81 -17.09
C GLY A 110 -21.27 16.62 -17.19
N ARG A 111 -22.11 16.55 -18.23
CA ARG A 111 -23.01 15.40 -18.49
C ARG A 111 -22.20 14.13 -18.79
N ALA A 112 -21.16 14.23 -19.61
CA ALA A 112 -20.27 13.12 -19.95
C ALA A 112 -19.53 12.58 -18.71
N ARG A 113 -18.95 13.46 -17.88
CA ARG A 113 -18.30 13.09 -16.60
C ARG A 113 -19.26 12.35 -15.67
N ARG A 114 -20.52 12.81 -15.54
CA ARG A 114 -21.55 12.13 -14.74
C ARG A 114 -21.92 10.76 -15.32
N ALA A 115 -22.00 10.63 -16.65
CA ALA A 115 -22.26 9.35 -17.31
C ALA A 115 -21.12 8.36 -17.09
N GLN A 116 -19.87 8.81 -17.25
CA GLN A 116 -18.68 8.01 -16.98
C GLN A 116 -18.62 7.56 -15.51
N LEU A 117 -18.85 8.47 -14.56
CA LEU A 117 -18.90 8.12 -13.13
C LEU A 117 -19.99 7.08 -12.83
N ARG A 118 -21.16 7.17 -13.48
CA ARG A 118 -22.21 6.13 -13.35
C ARG A 118 -21.73 4.78 -13.87
N ARG A 119 -21.06 4.74 -15.03
CA ARG A 119 -20.49 3.51 -15.60
C ARG A 119 -19.41 2.91 -14.69
N LEU A 120 -18.47 3.72 -14.23
CA LEU A 120 -17.42 3.30 -13.29
C LEU A 120 -18.02 2.78 -11.98
N ARG A 121 -19.05 3.45 -11.45
CA ARG A 121 -19.74 3.00 -10.24
C ARG A 121 -20.44 1.66 -10.44
N GLN A 122 -21.08 1.42 -11.58
CA GLN A 122 -21.66 0.11 -11.91
C GLN A 122 -20.59 -0.97 -12.00
N ARG A 123 -19.44 -0.67 -12.63
CA ARG A 123 -18.28 -1.58 -12.69
C ARG A 123 -17.74 -1.87 -11.29
N GLN A 124 -17.59 -0.86 -10.42
CA GLN A 124 -17.15 -1.03 -9.03
C GLN A 124 -18.11 -1.90 -8.23
N VAL A 125 -19.42 -1.65 -8.36
CA VAL A 125 -20.45 -2.51 -7.73
C VAL A 125 -20.24 -3.93 -8.20
N LYS A 126 -20.20 -4.19 -9.51
CA LYS A 126 -19.97 -5.53 -10.05
C LYS A 126 -18.66 -6.16 -9.54
N ALA A 127 -17.60 -5.37 -9.45
CA ALA A 127 -16.30 -5.79 -8.96
C ALA A 127 -16.35 -6.27 -7.51
N GLU A 128 -16.91 -5.47 -6.60
CA GLU A 128 -16.97 -5.82 -5.17
C GLU A 128 -17.94 -6.99 -4.87
N THR A 129 -18.90 -7.25 -5.75
CA THR A 129 -20.07 -8.08 -5.41
C THR A 129 -20.13 -9.39 -6.16
N GLU A 130 -19.48 -9.45 -7.31
CA GLU A 130 -19.45 -10.62 -8.18
C GLU A 130 -18.01 -11.11 -8.39
N ALA A 131 -17.02 -10.66 -7.61
CA ALA A 131 -15.63 -11.12 -7.74
C ALA A 131 -15.54 -12.65 -7.70
N TRP A 132 -15.97 -13.26 -6.59
CA TRP A 132 -15.90 -14.71 -6.40
C TRP A 132 -16.90 -15.48 -7.26
N ALA A 133 -18.05 -14.87 -7.56
CA ALA A 133 -19.04 -15.47 -8.47
C ALA A 133 -18.50 -15.57 -9.91
N ARG A 134 -17.79 -14.54 -10.38
CA ARG A 134 -17.17 -14.54 -11.71
C ARG A 134 -16.01 -15.51 -11.79
N ALA A 135 -15.15 -15.54 -10.77
CA ALA A 135 -14.08 -16.53 -10.67
C ALA A 135 -14.66 -17.96 -10.74
N ALA A 136 -15.72 -18.25 -9.97
CA ALA A 136 -16.39 -19.55 -10.01
C ALA A 136 -17.10 -19.88 -11.34
N GLU A 137 -17.56 -18.88 -12.10
CA GLU A 137 -18.06 -19.12 -13.47
C GLU A 137 -16.91 -19.41 -14.43
N GLU A 138 -15.80 -18.67 -14.34
CA GLU A 138 -14.61 -18.90 -15.17
C GLU A 138 -14.06 -20.32 -14.97
N TYR A 139 -13.98 -20.80 -13.74
CA TYR A 139 -13.59 -22.20 -13.48
C TYR A 139 -14.55 -23.22 -14.10
N ARG A 140 -15.86 -22.97 -14.04
CA ARG A 140 -16.88 -23.83 -14.67
C ARG A 140 -16.86 -23.78 -16.19
N GLU A 141 -16.46 -22.67 -16.77
CA GLU A 141 -16.30 -22.52 -18.22
C GLU A 141 -15.04 -23.25 -18.68
N ILE A 142 -13.93 -23.08 -17.98
CA ILE A 142 -12.69 -23.82 -18.25
C ILE A 142 -12.92 -25.33 -18.09
N GLU A 143 -13.62 -25.77 -17.04
CA GLU A 143 -14.01 -27.18 -16.82
C GLU A 143 -14.80 -27.72 -18.02
N ARG A 144 -15.83 -26.99 -18.48
CA ARG A 144 -16.62 -27.35 -19.66
C ARG A 144 -15.77 -27.42 -20.93
N GLU A 145 -14.94 -26.42 -21.19
CA GLU A 145 -14.05 -26.42 -22.36
C GLU A 145 -13.03 -27.57 -22.32
N MET A 146 -12.53 -27.93 -21.14
CA MET A 146 -11.63 -29.06 -20.95
C MET A 146 -12.31 -30.40 -21.25
N LEU A 147 -13.56 -30.58 -20.79
CA LEU A 147 -14.38 -31.76 -21.07
C LEU A 147 -14.72 -31.86 -22.57
N ASP A 148 -15.06 -30.75 -23.22
CA ASP A 148 -15.48 -30.71 -24.62
C ASP A 148 -14.32 -30.85 -25.61
N ARG A 149 -13.15 -30.27 -25.30
CA ARG A 149 -12.03 -30.15 -26.27
C ARG A 149 -10.84 -31.07 -25.99
N ARG A 150 -10.81 -31.83 -24.90
CA ARG A 150 -9.65 -32.67 -24.46
C ARG A 150 -8.32 -31.87 -24.40
N LEU A 151 -8.39 -30.57 -24.10
CA LEU A 151 -7.25 -29.64 -24.14
C LEU A 151 -6.43 -29.54 -22.83
N ALA A 152 -6.53 -30.54 -21.94
CA ALA A 152 -5.73 -30.60 -20.71
C ALA A 152 -4.22 -30.25 -20.88
N PRO A 153 -3.55 -30.58 -22.01
CA PRO A 153 -2.12 -30.28 -22.18
C PRO A 153 -1.75 -28.81 -22.44
N ALA A 154 -2.70 -27.92 -22.75
CA ALA A 154 -2.40 -26.56 -23.22
C ALA A 154 -2.45 -25.46 -22.14
N LEU A 155 -2.92 -25.79 -20.93
CA LEU A 155 -2.96 -24.85 -19.81
C LEU A 155 -1.60 -24.79 -19.09
N PRO A 156 -1.16 -23.62 -18.59
CA PRO A 156 -0.04 -23.55 -17.67
C PRO A 156 -0.25 -24.54 -16.52
N TYR A 157 0.79 -25.31 -16.16
CA TYR A 157 0.73 -26.46 -15.24
C TYR A 157 -0.12 -26.19 -13.99
N VAL A 158 0.02 -25.02 -13.37
CA VAL A 158 -0.73 -24.72 -12.15
C VAL A 158 -2.18 -24.29 -12.40
N LYS A 159 -2.50 -23.67 -13.55
CA LYS A 159 -3.91 -23.45 -13.92
C LYS A 159 -4.60 -24.80 -14.13
N ALA A 160 -3.89 -25.81 -14.65
CA ALA A 160 -4.39 -27.17 -14.72
C ALA A 160 -4.60 -27.80 -13.32
N LEU A 161 -3.67 -27.58 -12.36
CA LEU A 161 -3.86 -28.02 -10.97
C LEU A 161 -5.10 -27.42 -10.32
N PHE A 162 -5.31 -26.10 -10.42
CA PHE A 162 -6.49 -25.44 -9.84
C PHE A 162 -7.79 -25.94 -10.43
N VAL A 163 -7.84 -26.10 -11.75
CA VAL A 163 -9.01 -26.67 -12.44
C VAL A 163 -9.23 -28.12 -11.99
N GLY A 164 -8.16 -28.91 -11.88
CA GLY A 164 -8.22 -30.28 -11.40
C GLY A 164 -8.65 -30.42 -9.94
N TRP A 165 -8.40 -29.43 -9.09
CA TRP A 165 -8.85 -29.43 -7.68
C TRP A 165 -10.27 -28.88 -7.52
N PHE A 166 -10.75 -28.05 -8.45
CA PHE A 166 -12.03 -27.36 -8.33
C PHE A 166 -13.20 -28.32 -8.24
N GLU A 167 -13.34 -29.24 -9.19
CA GLU A 167 -14.45 -30.21 -9.24
C GLU A 167 -14.47 -31.14 -8.01
N PRO A 168 -13.36 -31.84 -7.66
CA PRO A 168 -13.33 -32.71 -6.49
C PRO A 168 -13.68 -31.97 -5.18
N LEU A 169 -13.14 -30.76 -5.01
CA LEU A 169 -13.40 -29.95 -3.81
C LEU A 169 -14.85 -29.44 -3.77
N ARG A 170 -15.37 -28.92 -4.89
CA ARG A 170 -16.77 -28.49 -5.02
C ARG A 170 -17.71 -29.62 -4.62
N ASP A 171 -17.47 -30.80 -5.14
CA ASP A 171 -18.33 -31.95 -4.89
C ASP A 171 -18.20 -32.46 -3.45
N ALA A 172 -16.99 -32.42 -2.88
CA ALA A 172 -16.77 -32.72 -1.46
C ALA A 172 -17.53 -31.74 -0.54
N ILE A 173 -17.48 -30.45 -0.85
CA ILE A 173 -18.23 -29.41 -0.12
C ILE A 173 -19.73 -29.62 -0.28
N ALA A 174 -20.22 -29.89 -1.50
CA ALA A 174 -21.63 -30.15 -1.76
C ALA A 174 -22.14 -31.37 -0.99
N ARG A 175 -21.35 -32.46 -0.95
CA ARG A 175 -21.65 -33.64 -0.14
C ARG A 175 -21.73 -33.32 1.34
N ASP A 176 -20.78 -32.54 1.90
CA ASP A 176 -20.85 -32.13 3.31
C ASP A 176 -22.07 -31.25 3.57
N GLN A 177 -22.39 -30.31 2.67
CA GLN A 177 -23.61 -29.50 2.75
C GLN A 177 -24.88 -30.38 2.82
N ASP A 178 -25.00 -31.40 1.98
CA ASP A 178 -26.15 -32.31 1.99
C ASP A 178 -26.22 -33.18 3.24
N VAL A 179 -25.08 -33.67 3.72
CA VAL A 179 -25.00 -34.39 5.02
C VAL A 179 -25.46 -33.48 6.16
N GLN A 180 -25.00 -32.24 6.20
CA GLN A 180 -25.40 -31.27 7.23
C GLN A 180 -26.88 -30.87 7.12
N ARG A 181 -27.48 -30.88 5.93
CA ARG A 181 -28.93 -30.66 5.75
C ARG A 181 -29.75 -31.80 6.35
N ARG A 182 -29.30 -33.04 6.21
CA ARG A 182 -30.01 -34.26 6.65
C ARG A 182 -29.80 -34.59 8.14
N LYS A 183 -28.68 -34.19 8.75
CA LYS A 183 -28.38 -34.45 10.18
C LYS A 183 -29.33 -33.70 11.12
N ARG A 184 -29.87 -34.41 12.13
CA ARG A 184 -30.67 -33.83 13.22
C ARG A 184 -29.85 -32.96 14.16
N VAL A 185 -28.65 -33.42 14.54
CA VAL A 185 -27.67 -32.64 15.31
C VAL A 185 -26.59 -32.17 14.36
N LYS A 186 -26.56 -30.86 14.10
CA LYS A 186 -25.63 -30.25 13.15
C LYS A 186 -24.35 -29.84 13.84
N HIS A 187 -23.22 -29.92 13.13
CA HIS A 187 -21.97 -29.35 13.63
C HIS A 187 -22.06 -27.82 13.73
N VAL A 188 -21.27 -27.20 14.61
CA VAL A 188 -21.28 -25.73 14.80
C VAL A 188 -21.02 -24.96 13.50
N TYR A 189 -20.17 -25.49 12.63
CA TYR A 189 -19.85 -24.87 11.34
C TYR A 189 -20.96 -25.03 10.28
N ALA A 190 -21.88 -25.98 10.46
CA ALA A 190 -22.87 -26.36 9.45
C ALA A 190 -23.79 -25.20 9.08
N LYS A 191 -24.20 -24.40 10.07
CA LYS A 191 -25.06 -23.23 9.84
C LYS A 191 -24.40 -22.18 8.93
N TYR A 192 -23.07 -22.14 8.91
CA TYR A 192 -22.30 -21.19 8.10
C TYR A 192 -21.95 -21.76 6.73
N LEU A 193 -21.62 -23.05 6.65
CA LEU A 193 -21.30 -23.75 5.40
C LEU A 193 -22.47 -23.71 4.40
N LEU A 194 -23.70 -23.72 4.89
CA LEU A 194 -24.92 -23.73 4.07
C LEU A 194 -25.30 -22.37 3.48
N LEU A 195 -24.60 -21.29 3.86
CA LEU A 195 -24.96 -19.93 3.48
C LEU A 195 -24.50 -19.54 2.07
N LEU A 196 -23.49 -20.24 1.53
CA LEU A 196 -22.94 -20.01 0.21
C LEU A 196 -22.98 -21.29 -0.64
N PRO A 197 -23.18 -21.17 -1.96
CA PRO A 197 -23.00 -22.26 -2.92
C PRO A 197 -21.61 -22.92 -2.84
N ALA A 198 -21.54 -24.24 -3.07
CA ALA A 198 -20.32 -25.03 -2.92
C ALA A 198 -19.20 -24.60 -3.89
N ASP A 199 -19.56 -24.24 -5.12
CA ASP A 199 -18.65 -23.71 -6.16
C ASP A 199 -17.91 -22.46 -5.68
N LYS A 200 -18.63 -21.48 -5.12
CA LYS A 200 -18.02 -20.26 -4.58
C LYS A 200 -17.09 -20.57 -3.40
N VAL A 201 -17.53 -21.45 -2.50
CA VAL A 201 -16.72 -21.82 -1.33
C VAL A 201 -15.43 -22.51 -1.78
N ALA A 202 -15.48 -23.40 -2.78
CA ALA A 202 -14.30 -24.05 -3.34
C ALA A 202 -13.27 -23.04 -3.87
N VAL A 203 -13.70 -22.08 -4.70
CA VAL A 203 -12.80 -21.03 -5.22
C VAL A 203 -12.21 -20.17 -4.09
N ILE A 204 -13.02 -19.77 -3.12
CA ILE A 204 -12.52 -18.99 -1.97
C ILE A 204 -11.44 -19.78 -1.22
N VAL A 205 -11.66 -21.07 -0.95
CA VAL A 205 -10.72 -21.93 -0.22
C VAL A 205 -9.41 -22.08 -0.99
N MET A 206 -9.47 -22.43 -2.29
CA MET A 206 -8.27 -22.62 -3.12
C MET A 206 -7.45 -21.33 -3.22
N HIS A 207 -8.08 -20.21 -3.57
CA HIS A 207 -7.37 -18.94 -3.74
C HIS A 207 -6.86 -18.36 -2.42
N LYS A 208 -7.60 -18.52 -1.31
CA LYS A 208 -7.12 -18.06 0.00
C LYS A 208 -5.98 -18.91 0.52
N MET A 209 -6.05 -20.23 0.36
CA MET A 209 -4.93 -21.10 0.70
C MET A 209 -3.69 -20.72 -0.11
N MET A 210 -3.85 -20.56 -1.42
CA MET A 210 -2.73 -20.19 -2.31
C MET A 210 -2.11 -18.84 -1.92
N GLY A 211 -2.93 -17.81 -1.77
CA GLY A 211 -2.45 -16.49 -1.37
C GLY A 211 -1.71 -16.49 -0.04
N LEU A 212 -2.12 -17.33 0.92
CA LEU A 212 -1.43 -17.49 2.20
C LEU A 212 -0.07 -18.19 2.07
N LEU A 213 0.03 -19.21 1.20
CA LEU A 213 1.27 -19.94 0.97
C LEU A 213 2.30 -19.09 0.20
N MET A 214 1.83 -18.34 -0.80
CA MET A 214 2.64 -17.39 -1.57
C MET A 214 3.13 -16.20 -0.74
N SER A 215 2.31 -15.72 0.21
CA SER A 215 2.68 -14.61 1.09
C SER A 215 3.52 -15.05 2.29
N SER A 216 3.98 -16.30 2.33
CA SER A 216 4.75 -16.83 3.46
C SER A 216 6.16 -16.22 3.47
N LYS A 217 6.51 -15.51 4.55
CA LYS A 217 7.81 -14.82 4.68
C LYS A 217 9.01 -15.76 4.66
N ASP A 218 8.79 -17.03 5.01
CA ASP A 218 9.85 -18.03 5.11
C ASP A 218 10.12 -18.70 3.75
N GLY A 219 9.32 -18.42 2.71
CA GLY A 219 9.45 -19.01 1.36
C GLY A 219 9.42 -20.53 1.36
N THR A 220 8.75 -21.14 2.35
CA THR A 220 8.70 -22.60 2.56
C THR A 220 7.42 -23.23 2.01
N GLY A 221 6.52 -22.44 1.41
CA GLY A 221 5.21 -22.93 1.01
C GLY A 221 4.42 -23.51 2.17
N SER A 222 4.50 -22.88 3.35
CA SER A 222 3.80 -23.37 4.53
C SER A 222 3.09 -22.26 5.31
N VAL A 223 1.94 -22.61 5.90
CA VAL A 223 1.11 -21.70 6.69
C VAL A 223 0.65 -22.38 7.97
N ARG A 224 0.55 -21.63 9.08
CA ARG A 224 0.00 -22.17 10.33
C ARG A 224 -1.47 -22.53 10.16
N VAL A 225 -1.87 -23.71 10.62
CA VAL A 225 -3.25 -24.24 10.44
C VAL A 225 -4.29 -23.27 10.99
N VAL A 226 -4.11 -22.77 12.21
CA VAL A 226 -5.07 -21.84 12.85
C VAL A 226 -5.20 -20.53 12.07
N GLN A 227 -4.09 -20.02 11.54
CA GLN A 227 -4.10 -18.81 10.71
C GLN A 227 -4.85 -19.06 9.40
N ALA A 228 -4.56 -20.17 8.72
CA ALA A 228 -5.25 -20.53 7.48
C ALA A 228 -6.76 -20.72 7.70
N ALA A 229 -7.14 -21.46 8.74
CA ALA A 229 -8.53 -21.71 9.09
C ALA A 229 -9.29 -20.40 9.38
N HIS A 230 -8.69 -19.51 10.18
CA HIS A 230 -9.29 -18.20 10.48
C HIS A 230 -9.46 -17.36 9.20
N CYS A 231 -8.42 -17.22 8.38
CA CYS A 231 -8.47 -16.41 7.16
C CYS A 231 -9.47 -16.94 6.12
N ILE A 232 -9.59 -18.27 5.98
CA ILE A 232 -10.58 -18.90 5.09
C ILE A 232 -12.01 -18.67 5.63
N GLY A 233 -12.24 -18.92 6.93
CA GLY A 233 -13.55 -18.70 7.55
C GLY A 233 -14.01 -17.23 7.46
N GLU A 234 -13.10 -16.29 7.70
CA GLU A 234 -13.36 -14.86 7.54
C GLU A 234 -13.67 -14.47 6.09
N ALA A 235 -12.96 -15.07 5.12
CA ALA A 235 -13.23 -14.81 3.70
C ALA A 235 -14.65 -15.28 3.28
N VAL A 236 -15.08 -16.45 3.78
CA VAL A 236 -16.43 -16.98 3.56
C VAL A 236 -17.48 -16.10 4.22
N GLU A 237 -17.25 -15.63 5.46
CA GLU A 237 -18.15 -14.69 6.13
C GLU A 237 -18.30 -13.38 5.35
N ARG A 238 -17.18 -12.81 4.88
CA ARG A 238 -17.17 -11.57 4.10
C ARG A 238 -17.99 -11.73 2.83
N GLU A 239 -17.80 -12.81 2.08
CA GLU A 239 -18.59 -13.09 0.86
C GLU A 239 -20.08 -13.27 1.19
N PHE A 240 -20.41 -13.99 2.27
CA PHE A 240 -21.80 -14.12 2.70
C PHE A 240 -22.45 -12.78 3.04
N LYS A 241 -21.74 -11.89 3.75
CA LYS A 241 -22.23 -10.54 4.07
C LYS A 241 -22.49 -9.72 2.81
N VAL A 242 -21.58 -9.80 1.84
CA VAL A 242 -21.76 -9.17 0.51
C VAL A 242 -22.98 -9.76 -0.18
N GLN A 243 -23.07 -11.08 -0.36
CA GLN A 243 -24.20 -11.72 -1.04
C GLN A 243 -25.56 -11.43 -0.37
N SER A 244 -25.62 -11.46 0.96
CA SER A 244 -26.83 -11.16 1.73
C SER A 244 -27.32 -9.72 1.52
N PHE A 245 -26.39 -8.78 1.38
CA PHE A 245 -26.70 -7.39 1.05
C PHE A 245 -27.35 -7.27 -0.35
N PHE A 246 -26.88 -8.05 -1.34
CA PHE A 246 -27.40 -8.01 -2.71
C PHE A 246 -28.69 -8.79 -2.92
N GLN A 247 -28.87 -9.95 -2.27
CA GLN A 247 -30.14 -10.69 -2.34
C GLN A 247 -31.31 -9.85 -1.79
N LYS A 248 -31.06 -9.00 -0.78
CA LYS A 248 -32.04 -8.00 -0.27
C LYS A 248 -32.31 -6.85 -1.25
N SER A 249 -31.39 -6.55 -2.18
CA SER A 249 -31.55 -5.54 -3.24
C SER A 249 -32.22 -6.11 -4.51
N ARG A 250 -31.99 -7.39 -4.83
CA ARG A 250 -32.52 -8.10 -6.01
C ARG A 250 -33.93 -8.69 -5.82
N LYS A 251 -34.31 -9.14 -4.60
CA LYS A 251 -35.70 -9.56 -4.27
C LYS A 251 -36.73 -8.40 -4.28
N LYS A 252 -36.37 -7.27 -4.87
CA LYS A 252 -37.26 -6.17 -5.27
C LYS A 252 -37.83 -6.36 -6.69
N LYS A 253 -37.53 -7.45 -7.39
CA LYS A 253 -38.02 -7.65 -8.78
C LYS A 253 -38.62 -9.03 -9.14
N ILE A 254 -38.51 -10.07 -8.33
CA ILE A 254 -39.09 -11.40 -8.63
C ILE A 254 -39.61 -12.02 -7.34
N GLN A 255 -40.83 -12.56 -7.39
CA GLN A 255 -41.73 -13.19 -6.40
C GLN A 255 -41.01 -13.92 -5.23
N GLY A 256 -41.55 -13.97 -4.00
CA GLY A 256 -42.87 -14.47 -3.58
C GLY A 256 -42.64 -15.86 -2.95
N GLU A 257 -43.04 -16.05 -1.68
CA GLU A 257 -43.00 -17.30 -0.86
C GLU A 257 -41.60 -17.72 -0.33
N ASN A 258 -41.37 -18.18 0.91
CA ASN A 258 -42.18 -18.50 2.10
C ASN A 258 -41.29 -18.38 3.37
N ASP A 259 -41.82 -17.83 4.49
CA ASP A 259 -41.74 -18.37 5.87
C ASP A 259 -42.65 -17.54 6.83
N PRO A 260 -43.88 -17.97 7.15
CA PRO A 260 -44.98 -17.09 7.58
C PRO A 260 -44.85 -16.46 8.98
N ALA A 261 -44.01 -17.00 9.87
CA ALA A 261 -43.85 -16.46 11.23
C ALA A 261 -42.76 -15.38 11.30
N LEU A 262 -41.59 -15.63 10.67
CA LEU A 262 -40.49 -14.69 10.57
C LEU A 262 -40.80 -13.57 9.55
N GLU A 263 -41.56 -13.88 8.49
CA GLU A 263 -42.04 -12.88 7.54
C GLU A 263 -43.01 -11.88 8.16
N LYS A 264 -43.79 -12.24 9.19
CA LYS A 264 -44.81 -11.34 9.76
C LYS A 264 -44.19 -10.19 10.56
N GLU A 265 -43.13 -10.46 11.32
CA GLU A 265 -42.34 -9.44 12.02
C GLU A 265 -41.49 -8.61 11.05
N GLN A 266 -40.79 -9.28 10.13
CA GLN A 266 -40.00 -8.59 9.12
C GLN A 266 -40.89 -7.74 8.17
N ALA A 267 -42.12 -8.17 7.86
CA ALA A 267 -43.08 -7.41 7.06
C ALA A 267 -43.59 -6.16 7.78
N LYS A 268 -43.80 -6.21 9.10
CA LYS A 268 -44.15 -5.02 9.91
C LYS A 268 -43.00 -4.01 9.90
N CYS A 269 -41.76 -4.46 10.07
CA CYS A 269 -40.57 -3.62 10.01
C CYS A 269 -40.38 -3.00 8.60
N ARG A 270 -40.53 -3.81 7.55
CA ARG A 270 -40.48 -3.39 6.13
C ARG A 270 -41.56 -2.37 5.75
N LYS A 271 -42.79 -2.51 6.25
CA LYS A 271 -43.89 -1.52 6.03
C LYS A 271 -43.54 -0.17 6.67
N ARG A 272 -42.92 -0.20 7.85
CA ARG A 272 -42.48 0.97 8.62
C ARG A 272 -41.29 1.66 7.95
N VAL A 273 -40.31 0.91 7.44
CA VAL A 273 -39.18 1.46 6.66
C VAL A 273 -39.65 2.02 5.31
N LYS A 274 -40.57 1.34 4.59
CA LYS A 274 -41.13 1.86 3.33
C LYS A 274 -41.91 3.16 3.53
N SER A 275 -42.67 3.31 4.61
CA SER A 275 -43.39 4.56 4.90
C SER A 275 -42.41 5.70 5.19
N LEU A 276 -41.30 5.43 5.88
CA LEU A 276 -40.25 6.40 6.18
C LEU A 276 -39.47 6.83 4.92
N VAL A 277 -39.15 5.89 4.02
CA VAL A 277 -38.52 6.19 2.73
C VAL A 277 -39.46 6.99 1.83
N LYS A 278 -40.75 6.65 1.78
CA LYS A 278 -41.76 7.40 1.00
C LYS A 278 -41.95 8.83 1.53
N ARG A 279 -41.74 9.03 2.83
CA ARG A 279 -41.74 10.35 3.50
C ARG A 279 -40.38 11.06 3.46
N ARG A 280 -39.42 10.60 2.64
CA ARG A 280 -38.05 11.15 2.49
C ARG A 280 -37.23 11.21 3.78
N LYS A 281 -37.60 10.43 4.81
CA LYS A 281 -36.89 10.32 6.09
C LYS A 281 -35.78 9.26 6.03
N MET A 282 -34.79 9.48 5.16
CA MET A 282 -33.72 8.52 4.86
C MET A 282 -32.83 8.17 6.07
N SER A 283 -32.69 9.09 7.02
CA SER A 283 -31.95 8.89 8.28
C SER A 283 -32.64 7.89 9.23
N GLU A 284 -33.96 8.01 9.40
CA GLU A 284 -34.76 7.10 10.26
C GLU A 284 -34.90 5.71 9.63
N ALA A 285 -35.07 5.66 8.30
CA ALA A 285 -35.04 4.41 7.54
C ALA A 285 -33.67 3.72 7.63
N GLN A 286 -32.56 4.47 7.59
CA GLN A 286 -31.21 3.93 7.81
C GLN A 286 -31.02 3.43 9.24
N ARG A 287 -31.62 4.05 10.25
CA ARG A 287 -31.50 3.62 11.65
C ARG A 287 -32.19 2.28 11.90
N LEU A 288 -33.39 2.09 11.34
CA LEU A 288 -34.13 0.81 11.36
C LEU A 288 -33.41 -0.30 10.57
N VAL A 289 -32.81 0.05 9.43
CA VAL A 289 -32.03 -0.89 8.61
C VAL A 289 -30.70 -1.27 9.27
N GLN A 290 -30.05 -0.34 9.97
CA GLN A 290 -28.84 -0.62 10.74
C GLN A 290 -29.14 -1.55 11.93
N GLN A 291 -30.29 -1.39 12.59
CA GLN A 291 -30.76 -2.29 13.66
C GLN A 291 -31.06 -3.72 13.15
N GLU A 292 -31.51 -3.89 11.90
CA GLU A 292 -31.69 -5.23 11.28
C GLU A 292 -30.40 -5.80 10.66
N LEU A 293 -29.38 -4.97 10.39
CA LEU A 293 -28.08 -5.36 9.84
C LEU A 293 -27.04 -5.71 10.92
N GLU A 294 -27.42 -5.63 12.20
CA GLU A 294 -26.74 -6.30 13.31
C GLU A 294 -26.86 -7.83 13.16
N LEU A 295 -26.47 -8.38 12.00
CA LEU A 295 -26.06 -9.77 11.89
C LEU A 295 -24.86 -9.90 12.82
N GLU A 296 -25.01 -10.67 13.90
CA GLU A 296 -23.92 -11.01 14.80
C GLU A 296 -22.69 -11.39 13.97
N GLU A 297 -21.56 -10.71 14.20
CA GLU A 297 -20.27 -11.11 13.66
C GLU A 297 -20.06 -12.59 14.01
N TRP A 298 -19.61 -13.39 13.03
CA TRP A 298 -19.33 -14.79 13.35
C TRP A 298 -18.22 -14.79 14.39
N GLY A 299 -18.44 -15.48 15.52
CA GLY A 299 -17.40 -15.62 16.52
C GLY A 299 -16.14 -16.27 15.92
N THR A 300 -14.97 -15.90 16.42
CA THR A 300 -13.68 -16.46 15.97
C THR A 300 -13.69 -17.99 15.97
N GLU A 301 -14.34 -18.60 16.97
CA GLU A 301 -14.51 -20.05 17.04
C GLU A 301 -15.26 -20.63 15.84
N ALA A 302 -16.33 -19.97 15.40
CA ALA A 302 -17.12 -20.38 14.24
C ALA A 302 -16.31 -20.29 12.94
N GLN A 303 -15.60 -19.18 12.74
CA GLN A 303 -14.73 -18.96 11.59
C GLN A 303 -13.64 -20.04 11.51
N VAL A 304 -12.96 -20.30 12.63
CA VAL A 304 -11.89 -21.31 12.69
C VAL A 304 -12.44 -22.72 12.48
N LYS A 305 -13.59 -23.08 13.06
CA LYS A 305 -14.21 -24.40 12.85
C LYS A 305 -14.63 -24.62 11.39
N LEU A 306 -15.24 -23.61 10.77
CA LEU A 306 -15.59 -23.67 9.34
C LEU A 306 -14.35 -23.79 8.47
N GLY A 307 -13.36 -22.92 8.68
CA GLY A 307 -12.11 -22.95 7.92
C GLY A 307 -11.35 -24.25 8.09
N SER A 308 -11.33 -24.84 9.29
CA SER A 308 -10.67 -26.13 9.54
C SER A 308 -11.32 -27.27 8.74
N ARG A 309 -12.67 -27.32 8.70
CA ARG A 309 -13.37 -28.32 7.88
C ARG A 309 -13.13 -28.13 6.39
N LEU A 310 -13.09 -26.89 5.92
CA LEU A 310 -12.81 -26.58 4.52
C LEU A 310 -11.37 -26.94 4.12
N ILE A 311 -10.41 -26.77 5.03
CA ILE A 311 -9.02 -27.21 4.83
C ILE A 311 -8.94 -28.74 4.78
N GLU A 312 -9.67 -29.44 5.64
CA GLU A 312 -9.76 -30.91 5.61
C GLU A 312 -10.29 -31.40 4.26
N LEU A 313 -11.40 -30.82 3.77
CA LEU A 313 -11.93 -31.16 2.44
C LEU A 313 -10.95 -30.85 1.31
N LEU A 314 -10.17 -29.77 1.42
CA LEU A 314 -9.12 -29.45 0.46
C LEU A 314 -7.99 -30.48 0.48
N LEU A 315 -7.52 -30.90 1.67
CA LEU A 315 -6.49 -31.91 1.83
C LEU A 315 -6.91 -33.25 1.21
N ASP A 316 -8.18 -33.62 1.34
CA ASP A 316 -8.74 -34.87 0.81
C ASP A 316 -9.02 -34.82 -0.70
N SER A 317 -9.08 -33.62 -1.29
CA SER A 317 -9.51 -33.42 -2.68
C SER A 317 -8.39 -32.97 -3.62
N ALA A 318 -7.32 -32.36 -3.10
CA ALA A 318 -6.25 -31.77 -3.90
C ALA A 318 -5.05 -32.70 -3.98
N PHE A 319 -4.79 -33.21 -5.20
CA PHE A 319 -3.64 -34.07 -5.51
C PHE A 319 -2.79 -33.49 -6.63
N VAL A 320 -1.52 -33.88 -6.66
CA VAL A 320 -0.56 -33.50 -7.69
C VAL A 320 -0.08 -34.76 -8.38
N GLN A 321 0.04 -34.67 -9.70
CA GLN A 321 0.70 -35.66 -10.53
C GLN A 321 1.99 -35.03 -11.07
N PRO A 322 3.16 -35.60 -10.76
CA PRO A 322 4.40 -35.24 -11.44
C PRO A 322 4.23 -35.42 -12.96
N PRO A 323 4.89 -34.61 -13.80
CA PRO A 323 5.03 -34.93 -15.21
C PRO A 323 5.58 -36.35 -15.34
N ALA A 324 5.01 -37.17 -16.23
CA ALA A 324 5.44 -38.55 -16.39
C ALA A 324 6.95 -38.60 -16.72
N ASP A 325 7.75 -39.17 -15.81
CA ASP A 325 9.11 -39.58 -16.16
C ASP A 325 9.00 -40.56 -17.34
N GLN A 326 9.91 -40.42 -18.31
CA GLN A 326 9.88 -41.05 -19.63
C GLN A 326 10.08 -42.59 -19.63
N THR A 327 9.65 -43.29 -18.58
CA THR A 327 9.65 -44.75 -18.53
C THR A 327 8.21 -45.27 -18.70
N PRO A 328 7.93 -46.05 -19.76
CA PRO A 328 6.57 -46.51 -20.09
C PRO A 328 5.94 -47.49 -19.09
N ASP A 329 6.58 -47.76 -17.94
CA ASP A 329 6.19 -48.78 -16.95
C ASP A 329 6.01 -48.22 -15.53
N SER A 330 6.11 -46.89 -15.32
CA SER A 330 5.92 -46.29 -14.00
C SER A 330 4.43 -45.99 -13.72
N SER A 331 3.87 -46.56 -12.66
CA SER A 331 2.54 -46.21 -12.15
C SER A 331 2.45 -44.72 -11.81
N PRO A 332 1.31 -44.03 -12.08
CA PRO A 332 1.17 -42.61 -11.77
C PRO A 332 1.36 -42.35 -10.27
N ASP A 333 2.41 -41.60 -9.91
CA ASP A 333 2.73 -41.23 -8.53
C ASP A 333 1.84 -40.06 -8.07
N ILE A 334 0.59 -40.36 -7.72
CA ILE A 334 -0.38 -39.39 -7.24
C ILE A 334 -0.07 -39.07 -5.77
N ARG A 335 0.32 -37.83 -5.49
CA ARG A 335 0.63 -37.36 -4.12
C ARG A 335 -0.34 -36.28 -3.67
N PRO A 336 -0.62 -36.14 -2.37
CA PRO A 336 -1.45 -35.04 -1.87
C PRO A 336 -0.73 -33.70 -2.08
N ALA A 337 -1.47 -32.71 -2.62
CA ALA A 337 -0.97 -31.36 -2.91
C ALA A 337 -0.60 -30.58 -1.64
N PHE A 338 -1.28 -30.90 -0.54
CA PHE A 338 -1.10 -30.26 0.76
C PHE A 338 -0.98 -31.34 1.84
N LYS A 339 -0.11 -31.09 2.83
CA LYS A 339 0.15 -32.00 3.95
C LYS A 339 0.00 -31.27 5.27
N HIS A 340 -0.66 -31.91 6.22
CA HIS A 340 -0.74 -31.42 7.59
C HIS A 340 0.48 -31.91 8.38
N VAL A 341 1.42 -31.01 8.64
CA VAL A 341 2.74 -31.35 9.19
C VAL A 341 2.95 -30.68 10.55
N LEU A 342 3.58 -31.42 11.45
CA LEU A 342 3.96 -30.94 12.77
C LEU A 342 5.38 -30.39 12.73
N ARG A 343 5.52 -29.06 12.87
CA ARG A 343 6.85 -28.44 12.99
C ARG A 343 7.36 -28.61 14.41
N GLN A 344 8.54 -29.23 14.51
CA GLN A 344 9.26 -29.39 15.76
C GLN A 344 9.73 -28.03 16.28
N PRO A 345 9.90 -27.89 17.60
CA PRO A 345 10.38 -26.63 18.17
C PRO A 345 11.77 -26.30 17.64
N ILE A 346 11.95 -25.06 17.20
CA ILE A 346 13.24 -24.52 16.76
C ILE A 346 13.61 -23.32 17.62
N ILE A 347 14.90 -23.16 17.90
CA ILE A 347 15.43 -21.94 18.48
C ILE A 347 15.80 -21.03 17.32
N GLU A 348 15.07 -19.93 17.18
CA GLU A 348 15.31 -18.94 16.14
C GLU A 348 15.49 -17.58 16.81
N ASN A 349 16.63 -16.92 16.54
CA ASN A 349 17.00 -15.64 17.16
C ASN A 349 16.93 -15.66 18.71
N GLY A 350 17.35 -16.77 19.32
CA GLY A 350 17.32 -16.94 20.79
C GLY A 350 15.93 -17.14 21.39
N ARG A 351 14.86 -17.22 20.58
CA ARG A 351 13.50 -17.52 21.03
C ARG A 351 13.08 -18.92 20.61
N LEU A 352 12.58 -19.70 21.57
CA LEU A 352 11.99 -21.01 21.30
C LEU A 352 10.65 -20.83 20.59
N LYS A 353 10.60 -21.11 19.29
CA LYS A 353 9.32 -21.33 18.60
C LYS A 353 8.79 -22.69 19.06
N LYS A 354 7.69 -22.66 19.80
CA LYS A 354 7.01 -23.87 20.29
C LYS A 354 6.53 -24.73 19.12
N LYS A 355 6.38 -26.03 19.36
CA LYS A 355 5.77 -27.00 18.44
C LYS A 355 4.42 -26.47 17.92
N HIS A 356 4.23 -26.49 16.60
CA HIS A 356 3.00 -26.00 15.97
C HIS A 356 2.68 -26.78 14.69
N TRP A 357 1.39 -26.80 14.33
CA TRP A 357 0.92 -27.44 13.10
C TRP A 357 0.94 -26.46 11.93
N VAL A 358 1.35 -26.95 10.76
CA VAL A 358 1.33 -26.21 9.49
C VAL A 358 0.66 -27.04 8.39
N ILE A 359 0.08 -26.34 7.42
CA ILE A 359 -0.21 -26.90 6.10
C ILE A 359 0.99 -26.58 5.22
N GLU A 360 1.61 -27.59 4.64
CA GLU A 360 2.75 -27.51 3.74
C GLU A 360 2.32 -27.98 2.35
N CYS A 361 2.63 -27.23 1.30
CA CYS A 361 2.35 -27.65 -0.06
C CYS A 361 3.46 -28.54 -0.62
N ASP A 362 3.12 -29.37 -1.60
CA ASP A 362 4.09 -30.14 -2.35
C ASP A 362 5.06 -29.24 -3.14
N HIS A 363 6.29 -29.71 -3.38
CA HIS A 363 7.33 -28.95 -4.08
C HIS A 363 6.90 -28.49 -5.49
N LEU A 364 6.15 -29.32 -6.25
CA LEU A 364 5.67 -28.94 -7.58
C LEU A 364 4.65 -27.81 -7.53
N VAL A 365 3.84 -27.78 -6.47
CA VAL A 365 2.89 -26.69 -6.21
C VAL A 365 3.68 -25.42 -5.86
N HIS A 366 4.72 -25.54 -5.04
CA HIS A 366 5.58 -24.43 -4.62
C HIS A 366 6.35 -23.82 -5.78
N GLU A 367 7.04 -24.64 -6.60
CA GLU A 367 7.74 -24.18 -7.81
C GLU A 367 6.77 -23.52 -8.80
N GLY A 368 5.54 -24.01 -8.83
CA GLY A 368 4.46 -23.42 -9.59
C GLY A 368 4.06 -22.00 -9.17
N PHE A 369 4.28 -21.57 -7.92
CA PHE A 369 3.74 -20.31 -7.39
C PHE A 369 4.12 -19.07 -8.20
N GLU A 370 5.34 -19.01 -8.73
CA GLU A 370 5.82 -17.87 -9.51
C GLU A 370 5.00 -17.70 -10.80
N SER A 371 4.81 -18.78 -11.57
CA SER A 371 3.93 -18.78 -12.74
C SER A 371 2.44 -18.64 -12.40
N THR A 372 2.06 -19.03 -11.18
CA THR A 372 0.67 -18.99 -10.67
C THR A 372 0.26 -17.63 -10.18
N ALA A 373 1.19 -16.81 -9.67
CA ALA A 373 0.91 -15.48 -9.15
C ALA A 373 0.11 -14.62 -10.13
N ARG A 374 0.41 -14.76 -11.43
CA ARG A 374 -0.32 -14.10 -12.52
C ARG A 374 -1.78 -14.56 -12.65
N HIS A 375 -2.05 -15.80 -12.27
CA HIS A 375 -3.35 -16.49 -12.38
C HIS A 375 -4.15 -16.50 -11.08
N VAL A 376 -3.56 -16.09 -9.95
CA VAL A 376 -4.31 -15.91 -8.70
C VAL A 376 -5.25 -14.73 -8.86
N ASP A 377 -6.55 -14.99 -8.75
CA ASP A 377 -7.54 -13.92 -8.69
C ASP A 377 -7.32 -13.07 -7.45
N ILE A 378 -7.10 -11.78 -7.71
CA ILE A 378 -7.06 -10.71 -6.71
C ILE A 378 -8.46 -10.10 -6.69
N PRO A 379 -9.33 -10.52 -5.75
CA PRO A 379 -10.75 -10.19 -5.77
C PRO A 379 -11.03 -8.70 -5.55
N TYR A 380 -10.14 -8.00 -4.86
CA TYR A 380 -10.34 -6.62 -4.43
C TYR A 380 -9.23 -5.74 -4.98
N LEU A 381 -9.46 -5.19 -6.18
CA LEU A 381 -8.61 -4.19 -6.82
C LEU A 381 -8.83 -2.80 -6.21
N PRO A 382 -7.93 -1.82 -6.47
CA PRO A 382 -8.17 -0.42 -6.11
C PRO A 382 -9.50 0.09 -6.68
N MET A 383 -10.16 1.00 -5.97
CA MET A 383 -11.52 1.41 -6.30
C MET A 383 -11.55 2.28 -7.56
N LEU A 384 -12.47 2.00 -8.49
CA LEU A 384 -12.67 2.83 -9.71
C LEU A 384 -13.41 4.13 -9.44
N VAL A 385 -13.97 4.29 -8.24
CA VAL A 385 -14.73 5.46 -7.80
C VAL A 385 -14.28 5.90 -6.42
N PRO A 386 -14.48 7.18 -6.04
CA PRO A 386 -14.11 7.67 -4.72
C PRO A 386 -14.71 6.79 -3.59
N PRO A 387 -13.92 6.47 -2.54
CA PRO A 387 -14.38 5.72 -1.39
C PRO A 387 -15.55 6.38 -0.67
N LYS A 388 -16.30 5.58 0.11
CA LYS A 388 -17.28 6.11 1.05
C LYS A 388 -16.59 6.88 2.15
N LYS A 389 -17.10 8.09 2.40
CA LYS A 389 -16.68 8.93 3.52
C LYS A 389 -16.85 8.23 4.87
N TRP A 390 -15.85 8.36 5.74
CA TRP A 390 -15.87 7.81 7.09
C TRP A 390 -16.90 8.53 7.98
N LYS A 391 -17.69 7.73 8.71
CA LYS A 391 -18.75 8.20 9.64
C LYS A 391 -18.76 7.44 10.97
N GLY A 392 -17.90 6.44 11.13
CA GLY A 392 -17.84 5.56 12.29
C GLY A 392 -16.88 4.40 12.05
N TYR A 393 -16.79 3.49 13.04
CA TYR A 393 -15.83 2.38 13.03
C TYR A 393 -15.95 1.48 11.80
N ASP A 394 -17.16 1.07 11.44
CA ASP A 394 -17.52 0.16 10.34
C ASP A 394 -18.21 0.88 9.16
N LYS A 395 -18.11 2.22 9.12
CA LYS A 395 -18.87 3.07 8.18
C LYS A 395 -17.93 3.97 7.38
N GLY A 396 -17.38 3.46 6.28
CA GLY A 396 -16.52 4.19 5.35
C GLY A 396 -15.78 3.23 4.43
N GLY A 397 -14.82 3.70 3.64
CA GLY A 397 -13.99 2.87 2.78
C GLY A 397 -14.73 2.33 1.54
N HIS A 398 -14.83 1.02 1.38
CA HIS A 398 -15.41 0.39 0.19
C HIS A 398 -16.93 0.61 0.07
N LEU A 399 -17.49 0.34 -1.12
CA LEU A 399 -18.93 0.50 -1.33
C LEU A 399 -19.76 -0.58 -0.63
N PHE A 400 -19.29 -1.81 -0.58
CA PHE A 400 -20.01 -2.97 -0.03
C PHE A 400 -19.12 -3.87 0.80
N LEU A 401 -17.81 -3.88 0.54
CA LEU A 401 -16.88 -4.65 1.36
C LEU A 401 -16.82 -4.08 2.80
N PRO A 402 -16.93 -4.94 3.82
CA PRO A 402 -16.72 -4.53 5.21
C PRO A 402 -15.38 -3.79 5.35
N SER A 403 -15.45 -2.57 5.87
CA SER A 403 -14.32 -1.66 5.96
C SER A 403 -14.29 -1.09 7.36
N TYR A 404 -13.16 -1.23 8.03
CA TYR A 404 -12.97 -0.78 9.40
C TYR A 404 -11.94 0.33 9.45
N ILE A 405 -12.25 1.38 10.21
CA ILE A 405 -11.36 2.54 10.30
C ILE A 405 -10.04 2.21 10.97
N MET A 406 -10.01 1.23 11.89
CA MET A 406 -8.82 0.84 12.63
C MET A 406 -8.59 -0.67 12.55
N ARG A 407 -7.33 -1.06 12.36
CA ARG A 407 -6.83 -2.43 12.37
C ARG A 407 -6.67 -2.89 13.83
N THR A 408 -7.70 -3.52 14.39
CA THR A 408 -7.71 -3.96 15.80
C THR A 408 -7.06 -5.32 16.03
N HIS A 409 -6.77 -6.09 14.97
CA HIS A 409 -6.26 -7.47 15.07
C HIS A 409 -7.07 -8.37 16.03
N GLY A 410 -8.39 -8.13 16.13
CA GLY A 410 -9.29 -8.88 17.01
C GLY A 410 -9.34 -8.41 18.47
N VAL A 411 -8.62 -7.34 18.83
CA VAL A 411 -8.68 -6.78 20.19
C VAL A 411 -10.00 -6.00 20.37
N LYS A 412 -10.88 -6.55 21.20
CA LYS A 412 -12.23 -5.99 21.44
C LYS A 412 -12.16 -4.60 22.08
N ASP A 413 -11.31 -4.41 23.08
CA ASP A 413 -11.18 -3.14 23.80
C ASP A 413 -10.83 -1.97 22.87
N GLN A 414 -10.01 -2.23 21.85
CA GLN A 414 -9.64 -1.23 20.84
C GLN A 414 -10.85 -0.85 19.96
N LYS A 415 -11.69 -1.82 19.59
CA LYS A 415 -12.95 -1.58 18.86
C LYS A 415 -13.93 -0.80 19.72
N ASP A 416 -14.10 -1.20 20.98
CA ASP A 416 -15.01 -0.58 21.94
C ASP A 416 -14.58 0.85 22.27
N ALA A 417 -13.28 1.11 22.38
CA ALA A 417 -12.72 2.46 22.55
C ALA A 417 -13.17 3.41 21.43
N ILE A 418 -13.00 3.03 20.15
CA ILE A 418 -13.45 3.88 19.03
C ILE A 418 -14.97 4.07 19.04
N ASN A 419 -15.73 3.01 19.34
CA ASN A 419 -17.18 3.08 19.36
C ASN A 419 -17.72 3.95 20.51
N SER A 420 -16.99 4.03 21.62
CA SER A 420 -17.36 4.84 22.79
C SER A 420 -17.11 6.34 22.59
N VAL A 421 -16.15 6.71 21.73
CA VAL A 421 -15.78 8.12 21.53
C VAL A 421 -16.85 8.86 20.72
N PRO A 422 -17.29 10.06 21.15
CA PRO A 422 -18.22 10.87 20.38
C PRO A 422 -17.69 11.20 18.98
N ARG A 423 -18.50 10.94 17.94
CA ARG A 423 -18.11 11.16 16.52
C ARG A 423 -17.58 12.55 16.21
N LYS A 424 -18.00 13.57 16.95
CA LYS A 424 -17.52 14.95 16.79
C LYS A 424 -16.01 15.07 17.05
N GLN A 425 -15.46 14.29 17.99
CA GLN A 425 -14.03 14.29 18.30
C GLN A 425 -13.21 13.60 17.19
N LEU A 426 -13.78 12.58 16.55
CA LEU A 426 -13.14 11.85 15.45
C LEU A 426 -13.27 12.53 14.08
N ARG A 427 -13.96 13.68 13.98
CA ARG A 427 -14.26 14.33 12.70
C ARG A 427 -13.00 14.63 11.88
N LYS A 428 -11.96 15.19 12.51
CA LYS A 428 -10.69 15.51 11.82
C LYS A 428 -9.99 14.26 11.29
N VAL A 429 -10.09 13.15 12.02
CA VAL A 429 -9.53 11.86 11.60
C VAL A 429 -10.27 11.33 10.38
N PHE A 430 -11.61 11.40 10.39
CA PHE A 430 -12.42 11.01 9.23
C PHE A 430 -12.12 11.87 8.01
N GLU A 431 -12.04 13.19 8.18
CA GLU A 431 -11.72 14.14 7.11
C GLU A 431 -10.34 13.87 6.51
N ALA A 432 -9.32 13.60 7.33
CA ALA A 432 -7.97 13.27 6.85
C ALA A 432 -7.95 11.97 6.03
N LEU A 433 -8.62 10.91 6.51
CA LEU A 433 -8.74 9.65 5.77
C LEU A 433 -9.55 9.80 4.48
N ASP A 434 -10.59 10.62 4.49
CA ASP A 434 -11.41 10.90 3.32
C ASP A 434 -10.60 11.66 2.26
N ILE A 435 -9.77 12.63 2.66
CA ILE A 435 -8.85 13.35 1.77
C ILE A 435 -7.89 12.35 1.12
N LEU A 436 -7.16 11.56 1.93
CA LEU A 436 -6.23 10.54 1.43
C LEU A 436 -6.90 9.53 0.50
N GLY A 437 -8.13 9.11 0.84
CA GLY A 437 -8.90 8.18 0.02
C GLY A 437 -9.48 8.78 -1.25
N SER A 438 -9.70 10.09 -1.29
CA SER A 438 -10.23 10.81 -2.46
C SER A 438 -9.18 11.18 -3.50
N THR A 439 -7.90 11.03 -3.18
CA THR A 439 -6.81 11.26 -4.13
C THR A 439 -6.83 10.21 -5.24
N LYS A 440 -6.94 10.66 -6.49
CA LYS A 440 -7.02 9.80 -7.67
C LYS A 440 -5.62 9.47 -8.21
N TRP A 441 -5.32 8.19 -8.31
CA TRP A 441 -4.05 7.64 -8.82
C TRP A 441 -4.25 7.02 -10.20
N ARG A 442 -3.17 6.88 -10.98
CA ARG A 442 -3.14 6.05 -12.19
C ARG A 442 -1.80 5.33 -12.30
N VAL A 443 -1.73 4.36 -13.21
CA VAL A 443 -0.48 3.67 -13.55
C VAL A 443 0.33 4.56 -14.49
N ASN A 444 1.58 4.85 -14.16
CA ASN A 444 2.56 5.42 -15.09
C ASN A 444 2.91 4.33 -16.12
N ARG A 445 2.31 4.43 -17.30
CA ARG A 445 2.42 3.40 -18.34
C ARG A 445 3.86 3.25 -18.85
N ARG A 446 4.61 4.35 -18.97
CA ARG A 446 5.98 4.32 -19.47
C ARG A 446 6.90 3.54 -18.53
N VAL A 447 6.84 3.84 -17.24
CA VAL A 447 7.64 3.12 -16.22
C VAL A 447 7.17 1.68 -16.10
N HIS A 448 5.85 1.43 -16.13
CA HIS A 448 5.30 0.08 -16.12
C HIS A 448 5.81 -0.78 -17.28
N ASP A 449 5.86 -0.23 -18.50
CA ASP A 449 6.32 -0.97 -19.68
C ASP A 449 7.83 -1.30 -19.61
N VAL A 450 8.64 -0.40 -19.03
CA VAL A 450 10.07 -0.66 -18.73
C VAL A 450 10.21 -1.78 -17.71
N VAL A 451 9.45 -1.73 -16.62
CA VAL A 451 9.45 -2.78 -15.59
C VAL A 451 9.06 -4.12 -16.19
N GLU A 452 8.01 -4.19 -17.01
CA GLU A 452 7.59 -5.43 -17.67
C GLU A 452 8.68 -5.97 -18.60
N THR A 453 9.39 -5.09 -19.31
CA THR A 453 10.50 -5.47 -20.19
C THR A 453 11.63 -6.10 -19.40
N ILE A 454 12.13 -5.42 -18.35
CA ILE A 454 13.19 -5.94 -17.48
C ILE A 454 12.75 -7.25 -16.82
N TRP A 455 11.49 -7.30 -16.35
CA TRP A 455 10.94 -8.50 -15.73
C TRP A 455 10.86 -9.67 -16.71
N SER A 456 10.50 -9.42 -17.97
CA SER A 456 10.45 -10.46 -19.01
C SER A 456 11.84 -11.01 -19.38
N GLN A 457 12.88 -10.19 -19.25
CA GLN A 457 14.28 -10.54 -19.55
C GLN A 457 15.00 -11.31 -18.44
N GLY A 458 14.42 -11.39 -17.23
CA GLY A 458 15.01 -12.13 -16.11
C GLY A 458 15.02 -11.39 -14.78
N GLY A 459 14.73 -10.09 -14.74
CA GLY A 459 14.83 -9.30 -13.52
C GLY A 459 16.29 -8.98 -13.13
N GLY A 460 16.54 -8.77 -11.84
CA GLY A 460 17.90 -8.52 -11.31
C GLY A 460 18.47 -7.11 -11.55
N ILE A 461 17.73 -6.22 -12.20
CA ILE A 461 18.15 -4.84 -12.54
C ILE A 461 17.32 -3.85 -11.71
N ALA A 462 17.93 -2.73 -11.31
CA ALA A 462 17.24 -1.60 -10.66
C ALA A 462 16.47 -2.00 -9.37
N GLY A 463 17.01 -2.96 -8.61
CA GLY A 463 16.38 -3.47 -7.39
C GLY A 463 15.21 -4.43 -7.60
N LEU A 464 14.91 -4.83 -8.86
CA LEU A 464 14.04 -5.97 -9.11
C LEU A 464 14.76 -7.27 -8.76
N VAL A 465 14.01 -8.19 -8.17
CA VAL A 465 14.48 -9.54 -7.85
C VAL A 465 14.86 -10.30 -9.14
N ASP A 466 15.87 -11.15 -9.07
CA ASP A 466 16.27 -12.06 -10.15
C ASP A 466 15.32 -13.27 -10.23
N LYS A 467 14.89 -13.66 -11.43
CA LYS A 467 14.08 -14.86 -11.70
C LYS A 467 14.83 -16.16 -11.45
N ALA A 468 16.14 -16.17 -11.67
CA ALA A 468 16.97 -17.34 -11.45
C ALA A 468 17.15 -17.63 -9.95
N ASN A 469 17.42 -18.90 -9.64
CA ASN A 469 17.91 -19.30 -8.34
C ASN A 469 19.44 -19.22 -8.33
N ILE A 470 20.01 -18.91 -7.17
CA ILE A 470 21.45 -19.05 -6.95
C ILE A 470 21.79 -20.54 -6.99
N PRO A 471 22.87 -20.95 -7.70
CA PRO A 471 23.27 -22.35 -7.76
C PRO A 471 23.56 -22.89 -6.35
N LEU A 472 23.15 -24.14 -6.12
CA LEU A 472 23.48 -24.83 -4.88
C LEU A 472 24.95 -25.25 -4.92
N PRO A 473 25.72 -25.06 -3.82
CA PRO A 473 27.12 -25.45 -3.79
C PRO A 473 27.26 -26.96 -3.96
N GLU A 474 28.18 -27.36 -4.82
CA GLU A 474 28.51 -28.76 -5.08
C GLU A 474 29.08 -29.41 -3.82
N ARG A 475 28.74 -30.68 -3.63
CA ARG A 475 29.26 -31.44 -2.50
C ARG A 475 30.75 -31.69 -2.72
N PRO A 476 31.62 -31.36 -1.75
CA PRO A 476 33.05 -31.66 -1.86
C PRO A 476 33.27 -33.18 -1.95
N GLU A 477 34.24 -33.60 -2.76
CA GLU A 477 34.66 -35.00 -2.88
C GLU A 477 35.37 -35.49 -1.60
N SER A 478 36.00 -34.55 -0.88
CA SER A 478 36.65 -34.76 0.41
C SER A 478 35.64 -35.09 1.51
N GLU A 479 35.99 -36.08 2.35
CA GLU A 479 35.25 -36.41 3.58
C GLU A 479 35.73 -35.62 4.81
N ASP A 480 36.59 -34.62 4.63
CA ASP A 480 37.05 -33.76 5.72
C ASP A 480 35.87 -33.13 6.47
N PRO A 481 35.76 -33.31 7.81
CA PRO A 481 34.66 -32.78 8.59
C PRO A 481 34.50 -31.25 8.48
N ASP A 482 35.59 -30.49 8.37
CA ASP A 482 35.54 -29.03 8.31
C ASP A 482 35.07 -28.53 6.94
N GLU A 483 35.57 -29.11 5.85
CA GLU A 483 35.06 -28.84 4.50
C GLU A 483 33.60 -29.24 4.33
N MET A 484 33.20 -30.42 4.86
CA MET A 484 31.83 -30.86 4.81
C MET A 484 30.90 -29.96 5.63
N GLN A 485 31.37 -29.43 6.76
CA GLN A 485 30.63 -28.48 7.58
C GLN A 485 30.47 -27.12 6.87
N LYS A 486 31.54 -26.61 6.26
CA LYS A 486 31.49 -25.39 5.42
C LYS A 486 30.50 -25.56 4.27
N TRP A 487 30.55 -26.69 3.57
CA TRP A 487 29.59 -27.00 2.51
C TRP A 487 28.14 -27.03 3.03
N LYS A 488 27.87 -27.71 4.15
CA LYS A 488 26.53 -27.73 4.77
C LYS A 488 26.02 -26.32 5.09
N TRP A 489 26.89 -25.44 5.59
CA TRP A 489 26.53 -24.04 5.87
C TRP A 489 26.26 -23.25 4.60
N SER A 490 27.11 -23.37 3.59
CA SER A 490 26.93 -22.74 2.28
C SER A 490 25.64 -23.23 1.61
N LEU A 491 25.37 -24.54 1.64
CA LEU A 491 24.14 -25.13 1.09
C LEU A 491 22.90 -24.61 1.82
N LYS A 492 22.96 -24.52 3.15
CA LYS A 492 21.85 -23.96 3.96
C LYS A 492 21.64 -22.49 3.64
N LYS A 493 22.71 -21.71 3.48
CA LYS A 493 22.65 -20.29 3.09
C LYS A 493 22.03 -20.13 1.71
N ALA A 494 22.52 -20.86 0.69
CA ALA A 494 21.99 -20.82 -0.68
C ALA A 494 20.50 -21.22 -0.72
N LYS A 495 20.12 -22.32 -0.04
CA LYS A 495 18.70 -22.73 0.07
C LYS A 495 17.84 -21.67 0.75
N LYS A 496 18.36 -20.99 1.78
CA LYS A 496 17.63 -19.90 2.44
C LYS A 496 17.44 -18.72 1.49
N THR A 497 18.50 -18.28 0.82
CA THR A 497 18.45 -17.15 -0.12
C THR A 497 17.49 -17.44 -1.28
N ASN A 498 17.50 -18.64 -1.85
CA ASN A 498 16.56 -19.01 -2.92
C ASN A 498 15.09 -18.98 -2.46
N ARG A 499 14.80 -19.27 -1.19
CA ARG A 499 13.44 -19.13 -0.63
C ARG A 499 13.03 -17.67 -0.47
N GLU A 500 13.95 -16.83 -0.02
CA GLU A 500 13.73 -15.38 0.11
C GLU A 500 13.48 -14.76 -1.27
N LEU A 501 14.33 -15.08 -2.26
CA LEU A 501 14.14 -14.66 -3.65
C LEU A 501 12.79 -15.11 -4.20
N HIS A 502 12.41 -16.38 -4.01
CA HIS A 502 11.10 -16.87 -4.46
C HIS A 502 9.92 -16.08 -3.87
N ALA A 503 9.98 -15.72 -2.59
CA ALA A 503 8.95 -14.90 -1.94
C ALA A 503 8.88 -13.49 -2.55
N GLU A 504 10.03 -12.86 -2.81
CA GLU A 504 10.12 -11.55 -3.48
C GLU A 504 9.61 -11.59 -4.92
N ARG A 505 9.85 -12.68 -5.66
CA ARG A 505 9.30 -12.89 -7.01
C ARG A 505 7.78 -12.97 -7.00
N CYS A 506 7.22 -13.74 -6.06
CA CYS A 506 5.78 -13.82 -5.88
C CYS A 506 5.16 -12.46 -5.54
N ASP A 507 5.77 -11.69 -4.64
CA ASP A 507 5.32 -10.33 -4.30
C ASP A 507 5.38 -9.37 -5.51
N THR A 508 6.46 -9.44 -6.29
CA THR A 508 6.63 -8.65 -7.53
C THR A 508 5.53 -8.98 -8.54
N GLU A 509 5.26 -10.26 -8.81
CA GLU A 509 4.19 -10.66 -9.73
C GLU A 509 2.80 -10.25 -9.25
N LEU A 510 2.51 -10.31 -7.95
CA LEU A 510 1.24 -9.82 -7.41
C LEU A 510 1.07 -8.31 -7.62
N LYS A 511 2.14 -7.52 -7.45
CA LYS A 511 2.14 -6.08 -7.73
C LYS A 511 1.90 -5.80 -9.22
N LEU A 512 2.63 -6.48 -10.11
CA LEU A 512 2.49 -6.34 -11.56
C LEU A 512 1.13 -6.81 -12.06
N SER A 513 0.57 -7.89 -11.50
CA SER A 513 -0.79 -8.36 -11.81
C SER A 513 -1.84 -7.28 -11.56
N VAL A 514 -1.73 -6.55 -10.45
CA VAL A 514 -2.62 -5.40 -10.16
C VAL A 514 -2.34 -4.25 -11.12
N ALA A 515 -1.07 -3.91 -11.39
CA ALA A 515 -0.72 -2.84 -12.31
C ALA A 515 -1.27 -3.10 -13.73
N ARG A 516 -1.07 -4.30 -14.27
CA ARG A 516 -1.64 -4.76 -15.56
C ARG A 516 -3.15 -4.58 -15.62
N LYS A 517 -3.89 -4.98 -14.56
CA LYS A 517 -5.35 -4.85 -14.50
C LYS A 517 -5.83 -3.40 -14.41
N MET A 518 -5.02 -2.50 -13.85
CA MET A 518 -5.35 -1.08 -13.66
C MET A 518 -4.76 -0.15 -14.72
N ARG A 519 -3.89 -0.65 -15.62
CA ARG A 519 -3.14 0.12 -16.63
C ARG A 519 -4.02 0.97 -17.54
N GLU A 520 -5.16 0.42 -17.94
CA GLU A 520 -6.11 1.07 -18.87
C GLU A 520 -7.15 1.96 -18.19
N GLU A 521 -7.18 2.00 -16.84
CA GLU A 521 -8.11 2.86 -16.13
C GLU A 521 -7.60 4.31 -16.12
N ASP A 522 -8.47 5.28 -16.41
CA ASP A 522 -8.17 6.73 -16.31
C ASP A 522 -7.77 7.16 -14.88
N GLY A 523 -8.05 6.30 -13.90
CA GLY A 523 -7.52 6.39 -12.55
C GLY A 523 -8.45 5.76 -11.52
N PHE A 524 -7.89 5.50 -10.35
CA PHE A 524 -8.46 4.73 -9.26
C PHE A 524 -8.08 5.32 -7.90
N TYR A 525 -8.67 4.77 -6.84
CA TYR A 525 -8.60 5.31 -5.49
C TYR A 525 -8.24 4.22 -4.48
N TYR A 526 -7.56 4.63 -3.42
CA TYR A 526 -7.20 3.77 -2.30
C TYR A 526 -7.99 4.17 -1.05
N PRO A 527 -8.99 3.40 -0.59
CA PRO A 527 -9.54 3.63 0.73
C PRO A 527 -8.44 3.43 1.79
N HIS A 528 -8.40 4.30 2.80
CA HIS A 528 -7.40 4.26 3.88
C HIS A 528 -8.04 3.85 5.21
N ASN A 529 -7.28 3.13 6.03
CA ASN A 529 -7.57 2.86 7.44
C ASN A 529 -6.36 3.20 8.32
N LEU A 530 -6.50 2.98 9.62
CA LEU A 530 -5.51 3.29 10.64
C LEU A 530 -4.99 2.04 11.33
N ASP A 531 -3.75 2.09 11.83
CA ASP A 531 -3.32 1.21 12.92
C ASP A 531 -3.81 1.74 14.28
N PHE A 532 -3.52 1.02 15.36
CA PHE A 532 -3.89 1.42 16.71
C PHE A 532 -3.22 2.72 17.20
N ARG A 533 -2.16 3.17 16.52
CA ARG A 533 -1.44 4.42 16.83
C ARG A 533 -1.99 5.61 16.04
N GLY A 534 -2.89 5.37 15.07
CA GLY A 534 -3.45 6.40 14.21
C GLY A 534 -2.65 6.67 12.92
N ARG A 535 -1.73 5.79 12.51
CA ARG A 535 -1.03 5.89 11.22
C ARG A 535 -1.93 5.39 10.10
N ALA A 536 -2.00 6.14 9.00
CA ALA A 536 -2.86 5.81 7.87
C ALA A 536 -2.19 4.84 6.88
N TYR A 537 -2.97 3.90 6.37
CA TYR A 537 -2.54 2.89 5.40
C TYR A 537 -3.63 2.65 4.36
N PRO A 538 -3.28 2.56 3.06
CA PRO A 538 -4.14 1.99 2.04
C PRO A 538 -4.64 0.60 2.46
N MET A 539 -5.91 0.32 2.17
CA MET A 539 -6.49 -0.99 2.43
C MET A 539 -6.06 -2.04 1.39
N HIS A 540 -5.69 -1.62 0.18
CA HIS A 540 -5.23 -2.54 -0.85
C HIS A 540 -3.81 -3.05 -0.52
N PRO A 541 -3.57 -4.37 -0.47
CA PRO A 541 -2.33 -4.92 0.10
C PRO A 541 -1.14 -5.01 -0.86
N HIS A 542 -1.36 -5.12 -2.18
CA HIS A 542 -0.27 -5.40 -3.13
C HIS A 542 0.33 -4.13 -3.74
N LEU A 543 -0.37 -3.49 -4.68
CA LEU A 543 0.07 -2.24 -5.31
C LEU A 543 -0.50 -1.03 -4.55
N SER A 544 0.36 -0.23 -3.92
CA SER A 544 -0.01 1.04 -3.27
C SER A 544 1.20 1.99 -3.19
N HIS A 545 0.95 3.29 -3.03
CA HIS A 545 2.00 4.31 -2.92
C HIS A 545 2.86 4.20 -1.65
N LEU A 546 2.44 3.41 -0.65
CA LEU A 546 3.27 3.05 0.51
C LEU A 546 4.20 1.86 0.26
N GLY A 547 4.14 1.23 -0.91
CA GLY A 547 4.96 0.08 -1.28
C GLY A 547 6.43 0.41 -1.53
N SER A 548 7.13 -0.55 -2.16
CA SER A 548 8.53 -0.44 -2.58
C SER A 548 8.71 0.60 -3.69
N ASP A 549 9.96 0.90 -4.05
CA ASP A 549 10.30 1.80 -5.17
C ASP A 549 9.53 1.45 -6.45
N LEU A 550 9.49 0.16 -6.82
CA LEU A 550 8.63 -0.35 -7.90
C LEU A 550 7.18 0.17 -7.82
N CYS A 551 6.53 0.09 -6.66
CA CYS A 551 5.16 0.55 -6.51
C CYS A 551 5.04 2.08 -6.66
N ARG A 552 6.02 2.84 -6.18
CA ARG A 552 6.02 4.30 -6.24
C ARG A 552 6.36 4.83 -7.62
N GLY A 553 7.30 4.21 -8.33
CA GLY A 553 7.65 4.58 -9.70
C GLY A 553 6.52 4.27 -10.69
N VAL A 554 5.76 3.18 -10.46
CA VAL A 554 4.64 2.79 -11.33
C VAL A 554 3.36 3.59 -11.04
N LEU A 555 3.27 4.32 -9.93
CA LEU A 555 2.08 5.08 -9.55
C LEU A 555 2.30 6.59 -9.65
N GLU A 556 1.35 7.28 -10.28
CA GLU A 556 1.34 8.75 -10.39
C GLU A 556 -0.07 9.31 -10.14
N TYR A 557 -0.18 10.63 -9.96
CA TYR A 557 -1.49 11.25 -9.83
C TYR A 557 -2.24 11.21 -11.16
N ALA A 558 -3.51 10.82 -11.11
CA ALA A 558 -4.35 10.84 -12.31
C ALA A 558 -4.63 12.27 -12.78
N GLU A 559 -4.67 13.21 -11.84
CA GLU A 559 -4.89 14.63 -12.07
C GLU A 559 -3.54 15.35 -12.04
N GLY A 560 -3.06 15.77 -13.21
CA GLY A 560 -1.81 16.50 -13.34
C GLY A 560 -1.99 18.00 -13.06
N ARG A 561 -0.89 18.68 -12.76
CA ARG A 561 -0.85 20.13 -12.55
C ARG A 561 0.28 20.77 -13.35
N PRO A 562 0.07 22.00 -13.88
CA PRO A 562 1.16 22.73 -14.53
C PRO A 562 2.28 22.98 -13.51
N LEU A 563 3.52 22.79 -13.92
CA LEU A 563 4.69 22.92 -13.04
C LEU A 563 4.84 24.34 -12.49
N GLY A 564 4.65 25.36 -13.32
CA GLY A 564 5.06 26.72 -12.99
C GLY A 564 6.57 26.84 -12.74
N LYS A 565 7.02 28.02 -12.32
CA LYS A 565 8.44 28.27 -12.04
C LYS A 565 8.97 27.40 -10.88
N SER A 566 8.19 27.31 -9.80
CA SER A 566 8.57 26.55 -8.61
C SER A 566 8.48 25.04 -8.82
N GLY A 567 7.48 24.54 -9.53
CA GLY A 567 7.32 23.09 -9.75
C GLY A 567 8.44 22.51 -10.59
N LEU A 568 8.94 23.23 -11.60
CA LEU A 568 10.10 22.77 -12.38
C LEU A 568 11.36 22.64 -11.50
N CYS A 569 11.58 23.60 -10.61
CA CYS A 569 12.66 23.54 -9.62
C CYS A 569 12.49 22.35 -8.67
N TRP A 570 11.28 22.16 -8.12
CA TRP A 570 10.98 21.03 -7.24
C TRP A 570 11.07 19.67 -7.93
N LEU A 571 10.77 19.58 -9.22
CA LEU A 571 10.95 18.36 -10.01
C LEU A 571 12.43 18.00 -10.14
N LYS A 572 13.30 18.98 -10.41
CA LYS A 572 14.75 18.77 -10.42
C LYS A 572 15.28 18.35 -9.04
N ILE A 573 14.86 19.04 -7.97
CA ILE A 573 15.23 18.67 -6.59
C ILE A 573 14.74 17.25 -6.25
N HIS A 574 13.54 16.88 -6.70
CA HIS A 574 12.99 15.55 -6.49
C HIS A 574 13.83 14.47 -7.18
N LEU A 575 14.22 14.69 -8.44
CA LEU A 575 15.11 13.79 -9.18
C LEU A 575 16.42 13.59 -8.42
N ALA A 576 17.07 14.68 -8.00
CA ALA A 576 18.30 14.63 -7.20
C ALA A 576 18.12 13.85 -5.88
N ASN A 577 16.99 14.04 -5.19
CA ASN A 577 16.68 13.31 -3.96
C ASN A 577 16.42 11.81 -4.20
N LYS A 578 15.83 11.42 -5.33
CA LYS A 578 15.60 10.02 -5.70
C LYS A 578 16.87 9.32 -6.19
N TYR A 579 17.78 10.08 -6.79
CA TYR A 579 19.10 9.57 -7.17
C TYR A 579 19.90 9.12 -5.94
N GLY A 580 19.88 9.90 -4.86
CA GLY A 580 20.52 9.54 -3.59
C GLY A 580 22.05 9.60 -3.65
N GLY A 581 22.76 8.74 -2.89
CA GLY A 581 24.22 8.65 -2.94
C GLY A 581 24.94 9.86 -2.33
N GLY A 582 24.28 10.58 -1.40
CA GLY A 582 24.79 11.80 -0.78
C GLY A 582 24.38 13.08 -1.49
N ILE A 583 23.79 12.99 -2.70
CA ILE A 583 23.27 14.15 -3.44
C ILE A 583 22.05 14.76 -2.74
N GLU A 584 21.25 13.92 -2.08
CA GLU A 584 20.11 14.34 -1.25
C GLU A 584 20.53 15.20 -0.05
N LYS A 585 21.81 15.16 0.34
CA LYS A 585 22.40 15.94 1.44
C LYS A 585 22.97 17.29 1.00
N LEU A 586 23.01 17.57 -0.31
CA LEU A 586 23.45 18.86 -0.83
C LEU A 586 22.43 19.97 -0.51
N SER A 587 22.85 21.22 -0.65
CA SER A 587 21.92 22.35 -0.66
C SER A 587 20.98 22.25 -1.86
N HIS A 588 19.86 22.99 -1.85
CA HIS A 588 18.96 23.03 -3.00
C HIS A 588 19.69 23.46 -4.29
N GLU A 589 20.58 24.44 -4.22
CA GLU A 589 21.40 24.86 -5.38
C GLU A 589 22.33 23.75 -5.86
N GLY A 590 22.98 23.04 -4.94
CA GLY A 590 23.84 21.89 -5.29
C GLY A 590 23.06 20.78 -6.00
N LYS A 591 21.83 20.50 -5.55
CA LYS A 591 20.93 19.54 -6.21
C LYS A 591 20.54 19.99 -7.62
N LEU A 592 20.24 21.27 -7.80
CA LEU A 592 19.93 21.82 -9.12
C LEU A 592 21.13 21.70 -10.06
N ALA A 593 22.32 22.13 -9.62
CA ALA A 593 23.55 22.04 -10.41
C ALA A 593 23.88 20.60 -10.82
N PHE A 594 23.68 19.62 -9.91
CA PHE A 594 23.81 18.20 -10.25
C PHE A 594 22.89 17.81 -11.41
N VAL A 595 21.61 18.19 -11.36
CA VAL A 595 20.64 17.85 -12.42
C VAL A 595 20.99 18.53 -13.75
N GLU A 596 21.41 19.80 -13.73
CA GLU A 596 21.86 20.49 -14.96
C GLU A 596 23.06 19.80 -15.60
N ASN A 597 24.01 19.31 -14.79
CA ASN A 597 25.20 18.62 -15.26
C ASN A 597 24.91 17.20 -15.79
N GLN A 598 23.73 16.64 -15.53
CA GLN A 598 23.33 15.28 -15.92
C GLN A 598 22.19 15.28 -16.94
N LEU A 599 21.88 16.42 -17.57
CA LEU A 599 20.78 16.51 -18.53
C LEU A 599 20.88 15.51 -19.69
N PHE A 600 22.09 15.22 -20.16
CA PHE A 600 22.30 14.23 -21.23
C PHE A 600 21.82 12.84 -20.80
N ASP A 601 22.27 12.36 -19.64
CA ASP A 601 21.88 11.06 -19.10
C ASP A 601 20.40 10.99 -18.72
N ILE A 602 19.83 12.11 -18.30
CA ILE A 602 18.38 12.24 -18.03
C ILE A 602 17.58 12.08 -19.32
N PHE A 603 17.97 12.77 -20.40
CA PHE A 603 17.30 12.67 -21.68
C PHE A 603 17.44 11.29 -22.31
N ASP A 604 18.62 10.65 -22.18
CA ASP A 604 18.84 9.28 -22.64
C ASP A 604 18.00 8.29 -21.82
N SER A 605 18.03 8.38 -20.48
CA SER A 605 17.21 7.53 -19.60
C SER A 605 15.71 7.63 -19.90
N ALA A 606 15.23 8.80 -20.29
CA ALA A 606 13.82 9.01 -20.64
C ALA A 606 13.43 8.45 -22.02
N ALA A 607 14.37 8.43 -22.98
CA ALA A 607 14.15 8.00 -24.35
C ALA A 607 14.45 6.51 -24.56
N ASN A 608 15.57 6.03 -24.02
CA ASN A 608 16.09 4.67 -24.14
C ASN A 608 16.31 4.05 -22.75
N PRO A 609 15.25 3.81 -21.96
CA PRO A 609 15.37 3.41 -20.56
C PRO A 609 16.01 2.03 -20.34
N VAL A 610 15.98 1.13 -21.33
CA VAL A 610 16.51 -0.24 -21.23
C VAL A 610 17.77 -0.43 -22.07
N ASP A 611 17.80 0.12 -23.29
CA ASP A 611 18.90 -0.10 -24.25
C ASP A 611 19.94 1.04 -24.28
N GLY A 612 19.71 2.12 -23.53
CA GLY A 612 20.61 3.27 -23.43
C GLY A 612 21.70 3.11 -22.35
N ASN A 613 22.20 4.23 -21.86
CA ASN A 613 23.23 4.28 -20.82
C ASN A 613 22.74 3.78 -19.45
N CYS A 614 21.42 3.65 -19.27
CA CYS A 614 20.78 3.14 -18.05
C CYS A 614 21.20 3.86 -16.76
N TRP A 615 21.55 5.15 -16.86
CA TRP A 615 22.07 5.94 -15.73
C TRP A 615 21.16 5.93 -14.50
N TRP A 616 19.85 5.95 -14.72
CA TRP A 616 18.82 5.88 -13.68
C TRP A 616 18.90 4.63 -12.78
N THR A 617 19.54 3.55 -13.24
CA THR A 617 19.69 2.30 -12.45
C THR A 617 20.69 2.43 -11.30
N ASN A 618 21.57 3.43 -11.35
CA ASN A 618 22.55 3.72 -10.30
C ASN A 618 21.94 4.49 -9.11
N ALA A 619 20.69 4.95 -9.23
CA ALA A 619 19.99 5.66 -8.17
C ALA A 619 19.63 4.75 -6.98
N GLU A 620 19.45 5.33 -5.79
CA GLU A 620 18.92 4.62 -4.62
C GLU A 620 17.45 4.20 -4.81
N ASP A 621 16.65 5.02 -5.49
CA ASP A 621 15.26 4.74 -5.88
C ASP A 621 15.13 4.75 -7.42
N PRO A 622 15.57 3.69 -8.14
CA PRO A 622 15.67 3.69 -9.60
C PRO A 622 14.38 4.01 -10.35
N PHE A 623 13.25 3.38 -10.01
CA PHE A 623 12.01 3.55 -10.77
C PHE A 623 11.38 4.93 -10.54
N GLN A 624 11.48 5.48 -9.32
CA GLN A 624 11.10 6.88 -9.08
C GLN A 624 12.04 7.85 -9.80
N CYS A 625 13.34 7.57 -9.84
CA CYS A 625 14.31 8.38 -10.60
C CYS A 625 13.98 8.37 -12.10
N LEU A 626 13.70 7.19 -12.68
CA LEU A 626 13.31 7.05 -14.07
C LEU A 626 12.02 7.82 -14.38
N ALA A 627 11.01 7.71 -13.52
CA ALA A 627 9.76 8.47 -13.65
C ALA A 627 10.05 9.97 -13.71
N ALA A 628 10.91 10.48 -12.82
CA ALA A 628 11.33 11.88 -12.78
C ALA A 628 12.13 12.28 -14.03
N CYS A 629 13.01 11.42 -14.55
CA CYS A 629 13.73 11.67 -15.80
C CYS A 629 12.77 11.84 -16.98
N MET A 630 11.75 10.98 -17.06
CA MET A 630 10.73 11.04 -18.11
C MET A 630 9.92 12.33 -18.05
N ASP A 631 9.41 12.69 -16.87
CA ASP A 631 8.58 13.89 -16.66
C ASP A 631 9.38 15.19 -16.85
N LEU A 632 10.63 15.24 -16.36
CA LEU A 632 11.53 16.38 -16.58
C LEU A 632 11.89 16.53 -18.06
N SER A 633 12.15 15.43 -18.76
CA SER A 633 12.46 15.46 -20.20
C SER A 633 11.30 15.99 -21.02
N ASP A 634 10.08 15.54 -20.73
CA ASP A 634 8.87 16.02 -21.40
C ASP A 634 8.66 17.52 -21.13
N ALA A 635 8.89 17.96 -19.88
CA ALA A 635 8.78 19.36 -19.51
C ALA A 635 9.81 20.25 -20.23
N LEU A 636 11.08 19.83 -20.30
CA LEU A 636 12.15 20.61 -20.93
C LEU A 636 12.06 20.63 -22.47
N ARG A 637 11.46 19.61 -23.09
CA ARG A 637 11.20 19.57 -24.54
C ARG A 637 9.94 20.33 -24.94
N SER A 638 9.07 20.67 -23.99
CA SER A 638 7.88 21.49 -24.23
C SER A 638 8.27 22.91 -24.64
N PRO A 639 7.52 23.56 -25.55
CA PRO A 639 7.71 24.99 -25.88
C PRO A 639 7.62 25.91 -24.65
N SER A 640 6.92 25.48 -23.60
CA SER A 640 6.85 26.18 -22.33
C SER A 640 6.96 25.20 -21.16
N PRO A 641 8.16 25.00 -20.60
CA PRO A 641 8.38 24.08 -19.48
C PRO A 641 7.53 24.40 -18.24
N TYR A 642 7.23 25.67 -18.01
CA TYR A 642 6.39 26.11 -16.88
C TYR A 642 4.91 25.76 -17.04
N HIS A 643 4.43 25.55 -18.27
CA HIS A 643 3.05 25.12 -18.54
C HIS A 643 2.94 23.61 -18.77
N ALA A 644 4.06 22.90 -18.79
CA ALA A 644 4.06 21.44 -18.85
C ALA A 644 3.31 20.88 -17.63
N VAL A 645 2.42 19.93 -17.88
CA VAL A 645 1.58 19.30 -16.86
C VAL A 645 2.29 18.07 -16.33
N SER A 646 2.68 18.12 -15.06
CA SER A 646 3.28 16.98 -14.36
C SER A 646 2.22 16.22 -13.57
N HIS A 647 2.38 14.91 -13.55
CA HIS A 647 1.56 13.97 -12.77
C HIS A 647 2.31 13.37 -11.58
N LEU A 648 3.60 13.65 -11.45
CA LEU A 648 4.43 13.00 -10.45
C LEU A 648 4.18 13.52 -9.03
N PRO A 649 4.12 12.63 -8.04
CA PRO A 649 4.13 13.02 -6.65
C PRO A 649 5.54 13.47 -6.23
N ILE A 650 5.68 14.75 -5.87
CA ILE A 650 6.92 15.27 -5.29
C ILE A 650 6.98 14.92 -3.80
N HIS A 651 7.91 14.04 -3.43
CA HIS A 651 8.10 13.61 -2.04
C HIS A 651 8.90 14.64 -1.22
N GLN A 652 8.34 15.02 -0.07
CA GLN A 652 9.03 15.75 1.00
C GLN A 652 8.92 14.92 2.27
N ASP A 653 10.06 14.54 2.83
CA ASP A 653 10.14 13.77 4.08
C ASP A 653 11.04 14.49 5.08
N GLY A 654 10.75 14.31 6.37
CA GLY A 654 11.53 14.90 7.44
C GLY A 654 12.63 13.95 7.92
N SER A 655 13.83 14.50 8.10
CA SER A 655 14.99 13.76 8.59
C SER A 655 14.76 13.30 10.03
N CYS A 656 14.38 12.03 10.20
CA CYS A 656 14.10 11.41 11.50
C CYS A 656 12.95 12.09 12.28
N ASN A 657 11.73 12.07 11.73
CA ASN A 657 10.51 12.65 12.34
C ASN A 657 10.30 12.31 13.83
N GLY A 658 10.73 11.12 14.29
CA GLY A 658 10.66 10.75 15.70
C GLY A 658 11.50 11.65 16.61
N LEU A 659 12.76 11.90 16.23
CA LEU A 659 13.65 12.79 16.97
C LEU A 659 13.26 14.25 16.80
N GLN A 660 12.72 14.65 15.64
CA GLN A 660 12.11 15.97 15.46
C GLN A 660 11.01 16.22 16.50
N HIS A 661 10.10 15.27 16.69
CA HIS A 661 9.08 15.40 17.72
C HIS A 661 9.65 15.43 19.15
N TYR A 662 10.69 14.65 19.47
CA TYR A 662 11.32 14.71 20.79
C TYR A 662 12.04 16.04 21.04
N ALA A 663 12.80 16.54 20.06
CA ALA A 663 13.45 17.84 20.16
C ALA A 663 12.42 18.95 20.35
N ALA A 664 11.31 18.91 19.62
CA ALA A 664 10.22 19.88 19.76
C ALA A 664 9.51 19.79 21.13
N LEU A 665 9.23 18.57 21.61
CA LEU A 665 8.59 18.35 22.93
C LEU A 665 9.51 18.78 24.08
N GLY A 666 10.79 18.42 24.00
CA GLY A 666 11.80 18.76 25.01
C GLY A 666 12.34 20.18 24.89
N ARG A 667 12.06 20.88 23.78
CA ARG A 667 12.68 22.15 23.39
C ARG A 667 14.21 22.08 23.41
N ASP A 668 14.75 20.94 23.00
CA ASP A 668 16.19 20.72 22.90
C ASP A 668 16.73 21.41 21.64
N TYR A 669 17.43 22.53 21.83
CA TYR A 669 18.01 23.29 20.73
C TYR A 669 19.05 22.48 19.95
N MET A 670 19.94 21.76 20.63
CA MET A 670 21.00 20.98 19.97
C MET A 670 20.39 19.85 19.14
N GLY A 671 19.42 19.13 19.73
CA GLY A 671 18.64 18.13 19.01
C GLY A 671 17.88 18.73 17.83
N ALA A 672 17.26 19.90 18.00
CA ALA A 672 16.51 20.60 16.96
C ALA A 672 17.37 21.03 15.76
N VAL A 673 18.62 21.44 16.00
CA VAL A 673 19.60 21.74 14.93
C VAL A 673 19.94 20.45 14.16
N ALA A 674 20.26 19.36 14.86
CA ALA A 674 20.65 18.09 14.25
C ALA A 674 19.55 17.45 13.37
N VAL A 675 18.28 17.76 13.63
CA VAL A 675 17.12 17.21 12.91
C VAL A 675 16.38 18.24 12.04
N ASN A 676 17.04 19.35 11.69
CA ASN A 676 16.55 20.35 10.74
C ASN A 676 15.29 21.14 11.18
N LEU A 677 15.04 21.27 12.48
CA LEU A 677 14.00 22.18 12.99
C LEU A 677 14.48 23.63 13.07
N VAL A 678 15.78 23.84 13.25
CA VAL A 678 16.41 25.17 13.15
C VAL A 678 16.86 25.38 11.70
N PRO A 679 16.57 26.55 11.09
CA PRO A 679 17.02 26.84 9.73
C PRO A 679 18.54 26.72 9.59
N GLY A 680 18.97 26.04 8.53
CA GLY A 680 20.38 25.90 8.15
C GLY A 680 20.56 25.96 6.64
N GLU A 681 21.77 26.27 6.18
CA GLU A 681 22.09 26.38 4.74
C GLU A 681 22.11 25.03 4.02
N LYS A 682 22.48 23.97 4.74
CA LYS A 682 22.48 22.59 4.25
C LYS A 682 21.68 21.70 5.21
N PRO A 683 21.04 20.64 4.70
CA PRO A 683 20.41 19.65 5.56
C PRO A 683 21.42 19.04 6.53
N ALA A 684 21.14 19.11 7.83
CA ALA A 684 21.85 18.36 8.85
C ALA A 684 21.55 16.86 8.72
N ASP A 685 22.58 16.05 8.93
CA ASP A 685 22.52 14.59 8.88
C ASP A 685 22.92 14.01 10.23
N ILE A 686 21.93 13.85 11.11
CA ILE A 686 22.09 13.26 12.43
C ILE A 686 22.69 11.84 12.38
N TYR A 687 22.48 11.08 11.31
CA TYR A 687 23.01 9.72 11.21
C TYR A 687 24.52 9.74 11.01
N SER A 688 25.01 10.58 10.10
CA SER A 688 26.45 10.76 9.89
C SER A 688 27.13 11.35 11.12
N GLU A 689 26.48 12.30 11.80
CA GLU A 689 27.00 12.89 13.04
C GLU A 689 27.17 11.84 14.15
N ILE A 690 26.12 11.03 14.38
CA ILE A 690 26.17 9.94 15.39
C ILE A 690 27.21 8.90 14.98
N ALA A 691 27.26 8.50 13.70
CA ALA A 691 28.24 7.54 13.21
C ALA A 691 29.68 8.01 13.47
N SER A 692 29.95 9.30 13.22
CA SER A 692 31.26 9.92 13.46
C SER A 692 31.61 9.93 14.96
N ARG A 693 30.65 10.26 15.81
CA ARG A 693 30.84 10.23 17.27
C ARG A 693 31.12 8.81 17.78
N VAL A 694 30.38 7.81 17.28
CA VAL A 694 30.59 6.42 17.65
C VAL A 694 31.97 5.94 17.18
N LEU A 695 32.38 6.28 15.96
CA LEU A 695 33.71 5.94 15.44
C LEU A 695 34.82 6.47 16.35
N ASN A 696 34.72 7.73 16.80
CA ASN A 696 35.70 8.31 17.72
C ASN A 696 35.80 7.51 19.03
N VAL A 697 34.66 7.10 19.61
CA VAL A 697 34.65 6.28 20.84
C VAL A 697 35.30 4.92 20.60
N VAL A 698 35.03 4.28 19.44
CA VAL A 698 35.64 3.00 19.09
C VAL A 698 37.16 3.15 18.88
N CYS A 699 37.61 4.26 18.30
CA CYS A 699 39.03 4.60 18.19
C CYS A 699 39.70 4.82 19.56
N GLU A 700 39.05 5.53 20.47
CA GLU A 700 39.55 5.71 21.84
C GLU A 700 39.63 4.38 22.59
N ASP A 701 38.64 3.51 22.42
CA ASP A 701 38.63 2.17 23.02
C ASP A 701 39.72 1.26 22.45
N SER A 702 40.04 1.39 21.16
CA SER A 702 41.09 0.58 20.51
C SER A 702 42.50 0.92 21.03
N MET A 703 42.71 2.15 21.48
CA MET A 703 43.97 2.63 22.08
C MET A 703 44.17 2.16 23.53
N LYS A 704 43.14 1.63 24.19
CA LYS A 704 43.26 1.10 25.56
C LYS A 704 44.09 -0.17 25.60
N ASP A 705 44.67 -0.46 26.77
CA ASP A 705 45.47 -1.66 26.99
C ASP A 705 44.55 -2.90 27.08
N PRO A 706 44.68 -3.91 26.18
CA PRO A 706 43.88 -5.12 26.21
C PRO A 706 43.99 -5.92 27.52
N ALA A 707 45.08 -5.77 28.28
CA ALA A 707 45.24 -6.43 29.57
C ALA A 707 44.33 -5.84 30.66
N THR A 708 43.96 -4.57 30.54
CA THR A 708 43.08 -3.87 31.51
C THR A 708 41.67 -3.69 30.98
N ASN A 709 41.48 -3.67 29.65
CA ASN A 709 40.19 -3.59 29.02
C ASN A 709 40.03 -4.66 27.90
N PRO A 710 39.27 -5.74 28.15
CA PRO A 710 39.11 -6.84 27.19
C PRO A 710 38.37 -6.44 25.90
N THR A 711 37.68 -5.29 25.86
CA THR A 711 37.05 -4.81 24.62
C THR A 711 38.00 -4.11 23.67
N ALA A 712 39.22 -3.74 24.11
CA ALA A 712 40.19 -3.00 23.29
C ALA A 712 40.64 -3.81 22.07
N SER A 713 40.84 -5.14 22.21
CA SER A 713 41.20 -6.00 21.09
C SER A 713 40.08 -6.11 20.05
N LEU A 714 38.83 -6.11 20.50
CA LEU A 714 37.67 -6.10 19.60
C LEU A 714 37.55 -4.74 18.90
N ALA A 715 37.74 -3.65 19.64
CA ALA A 715 37.69 -2.30 19.09
C ALA A 715 38.76 -2.09 18.00
N ARG A 716 39.99 -2.60 18.18
CA ARG A 716 41.03 -2.57 17.13
C ARG A 716 40.56 -3.23 15.82
N VAL A 717 40.03 -4.44 15.91
CA VAL A 717 39.49 -5.15 14.73
C VAL A 717 38.36 -4.37 14.06
N LEU A 718 37.50 -3.73 14.85
CA LEU A 718 36.39 -2.93 14.33
C LEU A 718 36.87 -1.63 13.67
N VAL A 719 37.87 -0.94 14.23
CA VAL A 719 38.45 0.26 13.59
C VAL A 719 39.01 -0.10 12.23
N ASP A 720 39.83 -1.16 12.15
CA ASP A 720 40.46 -1.61 10.89
C ASP A 720 39.41 -1.92 9.81
N GLN A 721 38.26 -2.50 10.20
CA GLN A 721 37.14 -2.78 9.29
C GLN A 721 36.37 -1.53 8.87
N LEU A 722 36.26 -0.53 9.76
CA LEU A 722 35.46 0.69 9.54
C LEU A 722 36.23 1.77 8.77
N THR A 723 37.55 1.87 8.95
CA THR A 723 38.37 2.85 8.25
C THR A 723 38.86 2.36 6.88
N GLY A 724 38.60 1.09 6.54
CA GLY A 724 39.13 0.45 5.34
C GLY A 724 40.63 0.23 5.46
N GLY A 725 41.04 -1.03 5.61
CA GLY A 725 42.42 -1.44 5.36
C GLY A 725 42.80 -1.27 3.89
#